data_AF-A0A3R8RLS3-F1
#
_entry.id   AF-A0A3R8RLS3-F1
#
_cell.length_a   1.000
_cell.length_b   1.000
_cell.length_c   1.000
_cell.angle_alpha   90.00
_cell.angle_beta   90.00
_cell.angle_gamma   90.00
#
_symmetry.space_group_name_H-M   'P 1'
#
loop_
_entity.id
_entity.type
_entity.pdbx_description
1 polymer ?
#
loop_
_entity_poly.entity_id
_entity_poly.type
_entity_poly.pdbx_seq_one_letter_code
_entity_poly.pdbx_strand_id
1 'polypeptide(L)'
;MHTLTRLRRTGAATLVTVAAASALTATTTPAHAAATALPSGFSTVMNAASGRCLDARSAGTANGTVVQQYACNGTTAQQWSFTATSDGYVRIDNRNNTAQVVDVADVSTADNAPVHLWTYGGGANQQWLPVHDGGGAYHFVNRNSGKCLDDSGASTADNVQFVQYTCNGSAAQRFQVVPVTQSATNPDLGPNVVVFDPSMSSSTIQSRLNSIFQQQETNQFGSQRYAVLFKPGSYTADANVGFYTQVAGLGLTPDAVTVNGAVHAEADWFQGNATQNFWRGAENLSVNPVNGGDRWAVSQAAAYRRMHLRGNLALDDNGWSSGGLLADTKIDGQVDSGSQQQWLTRNSQLGSWTGSNWNMVFVGSQGVPGTTFPNPPHTTVAQSPVSREKPFLYVDGDGAYKVFVPSVRSNSTGTSWANGTPAGNSLSLDTFYVVKPGASAADINAALSAGKNLLVTPGVYHLNQTLQVNRADTVVLGLGLATFVPDNGVTAMRVADVDGVKVAGVLFDAGTTNSPTLMEVGPTGSAASHAANPTSLHDVYFRVGGAGVGKATTSLVINSDNVIGDHMWIWRADHGSGVGWTTNTADTGLVVNGDNVTAYGLFVEHYQKYQTVWNGNGGRTYFYQNEMPYDPPNQAAWTNGSTQGYAAYKVADSVTSHQAYGLGSYCYFNVNPAVVAERAIEAPNTSGVRFQSMVTVSLGGTGTIRHVVNGTGGPSNSSTNVANLTSYP
;
A
#
# COMPACT_ATOMS: atom_id res chain seq x y z
N MET A 1 15.74 -54.22 81.46
CA MET A 1 15.26 -52.90 80.97
C MET A 1 14.28 -53.15 79.83
N HIS A 2 13.28 -52.27 79.69
CA HIS A 2 12.27 -52.11 78.61
C HIS A 2 11.91 -53.33 77.73
N THR A 3 10.72 -53.96 77.82
CA THR A 3 9.39 -53.51 77.32
C THR A 3 9.37 -53.15 75.83
N LEU A 4 8.47 -53.64 74.95
CA LEU A 4 7.30 -54.55 75.02
C LEU A 4 6.91 -54.91 73.54
N THR A 5 6.11 -55.91 73.11
CA THR A 5 5.23 -56.90 73.77
C THR A 5 5.40 -58.32 73.16
N ARG A 6 4.45 -58.77 72.30
CA ARG A 6 4.18 -60.08 71.65
C ARG A 6 3.22 -59.78 70.45
N LEU A 7 2.80 -60.65 69.50
CA LEU A 7 2.45 -62.08 69.56
C LEU A 7 2.55 -62.83 68.20
N ARG A 8 2.39 -64.15 68.30
CA ARG A 8 2.60 -65.24 67.34
C ARG A 8 1.60 -65.38 66.15
N ARG A 9 2.11 -66.02 65.08
CA ARG A 9 1.56 -67.20 64.32
C ARG A 9 0.61 -67.04 63.11
N THR A 10 0.76 -68.06 62.22
CA THR A 10 -0.19 -68.68 61.27
C THR A 10 -0.79 -67.88 60.11
N GLY A 11 -0.33 -68.21 58.88
CA GLY A 11 -1.10 -69.11 58.01
C GLY A 11 -1.91 -68.51 56.86
N ALA A 12 -1.55 -68.91 55.63
CA ALA A 12 -2.35 -69.00 54.41
C ALA A 12 -3.13 -67.76 53.89
N ALA A 13 -2.77 -67.30 52.68
CA ALA A 13 -3.70 -67.09 51.55
C ALA A 13 -2.93 -66.71 50.27
N THR A 14 -3.10 -67.46 49.17
CA THR A 14 -2.65 -67.03 47.85
C THR A 14 -3.80 -66.33 47.15
N LEU A 15 -3.75 -65.00 46.98
CA LEU A 15 -4.74 -64.29 46.17
C LEU A 15 -4.37 -64.33 44.70
N VAL A 16 -5.31 -64.80 43.86
CA VAL A 16 -5.24 -64.69 42.40
C VAL A 16 -5.80 -63.34 41.99
N THR A 17 -5.00 -62.51 41.31
CA THR A 17 -5.47 -61.29 40.66
C THR A 17 -6.10 -61.62 39.32
N VAL A 18 -7.38 -61.28 39.16
CA VAL A 18 -8.11 -61.45 37.88
C VAL A 18 -7.72 -60.32 36.94
N ALA A 19 -7.02 -60.65 35.84
CA ALA A 19 -6.76 -59.71 34.75
C ALA A 19 -7.96 -59.64 33.80
N ALA A 20 -8.69 -58.54 33.81
CA ALA A 20 -9.78 -58.29 32.87
C ALA A 20 -9.21 -57.85 31.50
N ALA A 21 -9.24 -58.74 30.51
CA ALA A 21 -8.76 -58.46 29.16
C ALA A 21 -9.82 -57.70 28.34
N SER A 22 -9.87 -56.37 28.47
CA SER A 22 -10.69 -55.50 27.62
C SER A 22 -10.11 -55.40 26.21
N ALA A 23 -10.63 -56.21 25.29
CA ALA A 23 -10.24 -56.18 23.88
C ALA A 23 -10.77 -54.92 23.16
N LEU A 24 -9.99 -53.83 23.20
CA LEU A 24 -10.23 -52.70 22.30
C LEU A 24 -9.85 -53.11 20.88
N THR A 25 -10.87 -53.34 20.04
CA THR A 25 -10.71 -53.36 18.59
C THR A 25 -10.34 -51.96 18.12
N ALA A 26 -9.05 -51.69 17.94
CA ALA A 26 -8.58 -50.46 17.35
C ALA A 26 -9.02 -50.39 15.89
N THR A 27 -10.13 -49.70 15.63
CA THR A 27 -10.55 -49.33 14.28
C THR A 27 -9.49 -48.38 13.72
N THR A 28 -8.59 -48.90 12.89
CA THR A 28 -7.68 -48.07 12.11
C THR A 28 -8.50 -47.24 11.14
N THR A 29 -8.79 -45.98 11.51
CA THR A 29 -9.22 -44.98 10.54
C THR A 29 -8.17 -44.92 9.43
N PRO A 30 -8.57 -44.86 8.15
CA PRO A 30 -7.61 -44.64 7.08
C PRO A 30 -6.87 -43.33 7.37
N ALA A 31 -5.55 -43.43 7.54
CA ALA A 31 -4.70 -42.25 7.51
C ALA A 31 -5.00 -41.55 6.18
N HIS A 32 -5.49 -40.30 6.25
CA HIS A 32 -5.75 -39.54 5.03
C HIS A 32 -4.41 -39.37 4.32
N ALA A 33 -4.25 -40.04 3.17
CA ALA A 33 -3.11 -39.86 2.31
C ALA A 33 -2.99 -38.36 2.03
N ALA A 34 -1.81 -37.79 2.22
CA ALA A 34 -1.60 -36.35 2.17
C ALA A 34 -2.16 -35.79 0.85
N ALA A 35 -3.28 -35.07 0.94
CA ALA A 35 -3.98 -34.58 -0.22
C ALA A 35 -3.03 -33.64 -0.97
N THR A 36 -2.85 -33.88 -2.27
CA THR A 36 -2.22 -32.89 -3.13
C THR A 36 -3.09 -31.65 -3.07
N ALA A 37 -2.54 -30.54 -2.58
CA ALA A 37 -3.30 -29.30 -2.45
C ALA A 37 -3.72 -28.80 -3.84
N LEU A 38 -4.89 -28.14 -3.90
CA LEU A 38 -5.29 -27.41 -5.10
C LEU A 38 -4.22 -26.37 -5.48
N PRO A 39 -4.00 -26.11 -6.78
CA PRO A 39 -3.01 -25.12 -7.21
C PRO A 39 -3.29 -23.73 -6.64
N SER A 40 -2.22 -23.02 -6.28
CA SER A 40 -2.30 -21.60 -5.92
C SER A 40 -2.41 -20.72 -7.17
N GLY A 41 -3.18 -19.63 -7.05
CA GLY A 41 -3.51 -18.75 -8.18
C GLY A 41 -4.69 -19.26 -9.00
N PHE A 42 -4.76 -18.84 -10.27
CA PHE A 42 -5.85 -19.23 -11.17
C PHE A 42 -5.57 -20.56 -11.88
N SER A 43 -6.61 -21.39 -11.97
CA SER A 43 -6.64 -22.66 -12.69
C SER A 43 -7.82 -22.72 -13.64
N THR A 44 -7.65 -23.41 -14.75
CA THR A 44 -8.72 -23.88 -15.61
C THR A 44 -9.30 -25.18 -15.02
N VAL A 45 -10.62 -25.24 -14.88
CA VAL A 45 -11.32 -26.42 -14.34
C VAL A 45 -12.01 -27.14 -15.50
N MET A 46 -11.46 -28.26 -15.94
CA MET A 46 -11.88 -28.97 -17.15
C MET A 46 -12.57 -30.28 -16.81
N ASN A 47 -13.79 -30.49 -17.27
CA ASN A 47 -14.56 -31.71 -17.02
C ASN A 47 -13.94 -32.94 -17.73
N ALA A 48 -13.83 -34.06 -17.00
CA ALA A 48 -13.15 -35.26 -17.48
C ALA A 48 -13.98 -36.11 -18.47
N ALA A 49 -15.30 -35.93 -18.55
CA ALA A 49 -16.13 -36.57 -19.57
C ALA A 49 -16.10 -35.80 -20.90
N SER A 50 -16.24 -34.47 -20.83
CA SER A 50 -16.49 -33.65 -22.02
C SER A 50 -15.27 -32.92 -22.59
N GLY A 51 -14.18 -32.84 -21.83
CA GLY A 51 -12.98 -32.06 -22.20
C GLY A 51 -13.23 -30.54 -22.23
N ARG A 52 -14.36 -30.07 -21.71
CA ARG A 52 -14.74 -28.65 -21.69
C ARG A 52 -14.49 -28.01 -20.34
N CYS A 53 -14.40 -26.69 -20.37
CA CYS A 53 -14.04 -25.86 -19.23
C CYS A 53 -15.28 -25.34 -18.50
N LEU A 54 -15.20 -25.29 -17.18
CA LEU A 54 -16.10 -24.56 -16.31
C LEU A 54 -16.02 -23.07 -16.69
N ASP A 55 -17.15 -22.48 -17.06
CA ASP A 55 -17.23 -21.20 -17.78
C ASP A 55 -18.31 -20.32 -17.16
N ALA A 56 -17.95 -19.09 -16.80
CA ALA A 56 -18.92 -18.06 -16.43
C ALA A 56 -19.55 -17.46 -17.70
N ARG A 57 -20.81 -17.81 -17.98
CA ARG A 57 -21.48 -17.52 -19.27
C ARG A 57 -21.29 -16.07 -19.70
N SER A 58 -20.77 -15.89 -20.92
CA SER A 58 -20.52 -14.58 -21.55
C SER A 58 -19.60 -13.66 -20.71
N ALA A 59 -18.69 -14.23 -19.92
CA ALA A 59 -17.84 -13.52 -18.96
C ALA A 59 -18.60 -12.69 -17.91
N GLY A 60 -19.84 -13.07 -17.59
CA GLY A 60 -20.69 -12.35 -16.63
C GLY A 60 -20.11 -12.32 -15.20
N THR A 61 -20.38 -11.22 -14.49
CA THR A 61 -19.85 -10.92 -13.14
C THR A 61 -20.94 -10.60 -12.12
N ALA A 62 -22.19 -10.97 -12.42
CA ALA A 62 -23.37 -10.66 -11.61
C ALA A 62 -23.98 -11.93 -11.00
N ASN A 63 -24.68 -11.76 -9.88
CA ASN A 63 -25.50 -12.80 -9.26
C ASN A 63 -26.46 -13.41 -10.29
N GLY A 64 -26.52 -14.74 -10.36
CA GLY A 64 -27.30 -15.48 -11.36
C GLY A 64 -26.61 -15.66 -12.71
N THR A 65 -25.34 -15.24 -12.88
CA THR A 65 -24.58 -15.60 -14.09
C THR A 65 -24.43 -17.12 -14.16
N VAL A 66 -24.96 -17.74 -15.20
CA VAL A 66 -24.93 -19.20 -15.37
C VAL A 66 -23.49 -19.71 -15.42
N VAL A 67 -23.19 -20.73 -14.62
CA VAL A 67 -21.95 -21.51 -14.70
C VAL A 67 -22.22 -22.71 -15.60
N GLN A 68 -21.50 -22.79 -16.72
CA GLN A 68 -21.73 -23.74 -17.80
C GLN A 68 -20.46 -24.49 -18.19
N GLN A 69 -20.58 -25.58 -18.94
CA GLN A 69 -19.46 -26.10 -19.73
C GLN A 69 -19.37 -25.36 -21.07
N TYR A 70 -18.15 -25.00 -21.46
CA TYR A 70 -17.86 -24.38 -22.76
C TYR A 70 -16.47 -24.79 -23.27
N ALA A 71 -16.29 -24.77 -24.59
CA ALA A 71 -15.02 -25.05 -25.24
C ALA A 71 -13.88 -24.23 -24.60
N CYS A 72 -12.80 -24.91 -24.24
CA CYS A 72 -11.68 -24.30 -23.52
C CYS A 72 -11.00 -23.24 -24.39
N ASN A 73 -11.21 -21.97 -24.05
CA ASN A 73 -10.84 -20.80 -24.83
C ASN A 73 -9.78 -19.92 -24.14
N GLY A 74 -9.40 -20.24 -22.90
CA GLY A 74 -8.36 -19.55 -22.14
C GLY A 74 -8.74 -18.15 -21.63
N THR A 75 -9.97 -17.67 -21.86
CA THR A 75 -10.45 -16.38 -21.33
C THR A 75 -10.56 -16.42 -19.81
N THR A 76 -10.60 -15.23 -19.18
CA THR A 76 -10.79 -15.07 -17.74
C THR A 76 -12.13 -15.63 -17.22
N ALA A 77 -13.13 -15.83 -18.09
CA ALA A 77 -14.38 -16.50 -17.74
C ALA A 77 -14.20 -17.97 -17.32
N GLN A 78 -13.12 -18.62 -17.77
CA GLN A 78 -12.81 -20.03 -17.55
C GLN A 78 -11.70 -20.26 -16.51
N GLN A 79 -11.30 -19.20 -15.80
CA GLN A 79 -10.20 -19.20 -14.85
C GLN A 79 -10.72 -18.99 -13.44
N TRP A 80 -10.34 -19.88 -12.54
CA TRP A 80 -10.92 -20.01 -11.20
C TRP A 80 -9.82 -20.12 -10.15
N SER A 81 -9.96 -19.40 -9.04
CA SER A 81 -9.05 -19.50 -7.89
C SER A 81 -9.75 -20.13 -6.69
N PHE A 82 -9.06 -21.00 -5.97
CA PHE A 82 -9.62 -21.74 -4.84
C PHE A 82 -9.23 -21.08 -3.52
N THR A 83 -10.17 -20.40 -2.88
CA THR A 83 -9.94 -19.74 -1.59
C THR A 83 -10.45 -20.63 -0.46
N ALA A 84 -9.56 -21.05 0.44
CA ALA A 84 -9.92 -21.89 1.59
C ALA A 84 -10.91 -21.19 2.53
N THR A 85 -11.84 -21.95 3.11
CA THR A 85 -12.78 -21.47 4.13
C THR A 85 -12.47 -22.08 5.49
N SER A 86 -13.12 -23.18 5.87
CA SER A 86 -12.82 -23.94 7.09
C SER A 86 -12.96 -25.44 6.82
N ASP A 87 -12.39 -26.28 7.69
CA ASP A 87 -12.64 -27.73 7.69
C ASP A 87 -12.30 -28.46 6.37
N GLY A 88 -11.33 -27.92 5.61
CA GLY A 88 -10.91 -28.43 4.31
C GLY A 88 -11.74 -27.95 3.10
N TYR A 89 -12.81 -27.19 3.33
CA TYR A 89 -13.63 -26.61 2.25
C TYR A 89 -12.93 -25.40 1.60
N VAL A 90 -13.27 -25.17 0.33
CA VAL A 90 -12.92 -23.98 -0.44
C VAL A 90 -14.18 -23.32 -1.00
N ARG A 91 -14.09 -22.04 -1.35
CA ARG A 91 -14.94 -21.39 -2.35
C ARG A 91 -14.18 -21.31 -3.68
N ILE A 92 -14.92 -21.33 -4.78
CA ILE A 92 -14.36 -21.38 -6.14
C ILE A 92 -14.69 -20.03 -6.81
N ASP A 93 -13.69 -19.16 -6.88
CA ASP A 93 -13.84 -17.73 -7.22
C ASP A 93 -13.52 -17.50 -8.71
N ASN A 94 -14.36 -16.76 -9.45
CA ASN A 94 -14.12 -16.51 -10.88
C ASN A 94 -13.12 -15.35 -11.11
N ARG A 95 -12.22 -15.46 -12.10
CA ARG A 95 -11.21 -14.42 -12.38
C ARG A 95 -11.80 -13.08 -12.84
N ASN A 96 -12.98 -13.04 -13.46
CA ASN A 96 -13.62 -11.77 -13.85
C ASN A 96 -14.08 -10.95 -12.63
N ASN A 97 -14.44 -11.62 -11.52
CA ASN A 97 -14.80 -10.97 -10.26
C ASN A 97 -14.61 -11.97 -9.11
N THR A 98 -13.51 -11.87 -8.36
CA THR A 98 -13.16 -12.79 -7.27
C THR A 98 -14.08 -12.74 -6.04
N ALA A 99 -15.08 -11.85 -6.03
CA ALA A 99 -16.18 -11.87 -5.06
C ALA A 99 -17.37 -12.74 -5.50
N GLN A 100 -17.43 -13.15 -6.77
CA GLN A 100 -18.43 -14.03 -7.35
C GLN A 100 -17.92 -15.48 -7.38
N VAL A 101 -18.70 -16.39 -6.80
CA VAL A 101 -18.27 -17.77 -6.57
C VAL A 101 -19.30 -18.78 -7.09
N VAL A 102 -18.84 -20.01 -7.33
CA VAL A 102 -19.69 -21.16 -7.69
C VAL A 102 -20.67 -21.46 -6.54
N ASP A 103 -21.95 -21.17 -6.77
CA ASP A 103 -23.05 -21.24 -5.80
C ASP A 103 -24.14 -22.21 -6.32
N VAL A 104 -24.69 -23.06 -5.44
CA VAL A 104 -25.90 -23.84 -5.73
C VAL A 104 -27.12 -22.99 -5.42
N ALA A 105 -27.93 -22.72 -6.46
CA ALA A 105 -29.07 -21.83 -6.38
C ALA A 105 -30.09 -22.22 -5.28
N ASP A 106 -30.74 -21.20 -4.72
CA ASP A 106 -31.79 -21.28 -3.69
C ASP A 106 -31.41 -22.10 -2.44
N VAL A 107 -30.10 -22.25 -2.18
CA VAL A 107 -29.54 -23.08 -1.07
C VAL A 107 -30.05 -24.54 -1.16
N SER A 108 -30.31 -25.01 -2.37
CA SER A 108 -31.00 -26.28 -2.61
C SER A 108 -30.16 -27.52 -2.26
N THR A 109 -30.84 -28.61 -1.90
CA THR A 109 -30.25 -29.96 -1.71
C THR A 109 -30.77 -30.98 -2.75
N ALA A 110 -31.63 -30.54 -3.68
CA ALA A 110 -32.17 -31.38 -4.75
C ALA A 110 -31.09 -31.74 -5.79
N ASP A 111 -31.24 -32.90 -6.42
CA ASP A 111 -30.49 -33.24 -7.63
C ASP A 111 -30.93 -32.36 -8.80
N ASN A 112 -30.01 -32.03 -9.71
CA ASN A 112 -30.21 -31.10 -10.82
C ASN A 112 -30.53 -29.65 -10.40
N ALA A 113 -30.28 -29.28 -9.15
CA ALA A 113 -30.34 -27.86 -8.76
C ALA A 113 -29.22 -27.08 -9.50
N PRO A 114 -29.55 -25.96 -10.14
CA PRO A 114 -28.61 -25.27 -11.03
C PRO A 114 -27.49 -24.58 -10.27
N VAL A 115 -26.31 -24.54 -10.89
CA VAL A 115 -25.12 -23.84 -10.39
C VAL A 115 -24.94 -22.53 -11.17
N HIS A 116 -24.67 -21.46 -10.43
CA HIS A 116 -24.48 -20.10 -10.97
C HIS A 116 -23.37 -19.38 -10.20
N LEU A 117 -23.05 -18.16 -10.62
CA LEU A 117 -22.27 -17.23 -9.81
C LEU A 117 -23.17 -16.49 -8.82
N TRP A 118 -22.70 -16.35 -7.59
CA TRP A 118 -23.29 -15.46 -6.60
C TRP A 118 -22.20 -14.78 -5.77
N THR A 119 -22.46 -13.57 -5.25
CA THR A 119 -21.59 -12.91 -4.29
C THR A 119 -21.37 -13.81 -3.07
N TYR A 120 -20.12 -14.03 -2.67
CA TYR A 120 -19.78 -14.84 -1.51
C TYR A 120 -20.32 -14.21 -0.21
N GLY A 121 -21.34 -14.82 0.38
CA GLY A 121 -21.93 -14.48 1.67
C GLY A 121 -21.55 -15.44 2.79
N GLY A 122 -20.71 -16.45 2.52
CA GLY A 122 -20.33 -17.49 3.49
C GLY A 122 -21.32 -18.66 3.59
N GLY A 123 -22.34 -18.71 2.73
CA GLY A 123 -23.34 -19.78 2.72
C GLY A 123 -22.73 -21.17 2.50
N ALA A 124 -23.32 -22.22 3.07
CA ALA A 124 -22.83 -23.58 2.88
C ALA A 124 -23.00 -24.06 1.42
N ASN A 125 -23.97 -23.52 0.68
CA ASN A 125 -24.19 -23.78 -0.74
C ASN A 125 -23.08 -23.19 -1.65
N GLN A 126 -22.23 -22.31 -1.10
CA GLN A 126 -21.09 -21.67 -1.78
C GLN A 126 -19.74 -22.33 -1.46
N GLN A 127 -19.75 -23.39 -0.64
CA GLN A 127 -18.55 -24.03 -0.14
C GLN A 127 -18.47 -25.47 -0.65
N TRP A 128 -17.29 -25.86 -1.13
CA TRP A 128 -17.04 -27.12 -1.81
C TRP A 128 -15.82 -27.80 -1.18
N LEU A 129 -15.94 -29.08 -0.82
CA LEU A 129 -14.82 -29.92 -0.40
C LEU A 129 -14.16 -30.50 -1.66
N PRO A 130 -12.90 -30.16 -1.95
CA PRO A 130 -12.18 -30.75 -3.07
C PRO A 130 -11.62 -32.12 -2.66
N VAL A 131 -12.10 -33.18 -3.31
CA VAL A 131 -11.65 -34.55 -3.09
C VAL A 131 -10.77 -34.96 -4.28
N HIS A 132 -9.53 -35.36 -4.01
CA HIS A 132 -8.51 -35.61 -5.03
C HIS A 132 -8.60 -37.04 -5.58
N ASP A 133 -8.89 -37.15 -6.88
CA ASP A 133 -9.05 -38.43 -7.62
C ASP A 133 -7.76 -38.95 -8.26
N GLY A 134 -6.62 -38.30 -7.98
CA GLY A 134 -5.34 -38.59 -8.61
C GLY A 134 -5.17 -37.91 -9.98
N GLY A 135 -3.90 -37.70 -10.36
CA GLY A 135 -3.52 -37.10 -11.65
C GLY A 135 -3.78 -35.59 -11.76
N GLY A 136 -4.09 -34.89 -10.66
CA GLY A 136 -4.54 -33.49 -10.70
C GLY A 136 -6.03 -33.35 -11.02
N ALA A 137 -6.78 -34.45 -11.01
CA ALA A 137 -8.24 -34.42 -11.08
C ALA A 137 -8.87 -34.45 -9.68
N TYR A 138 -10.02 -33.80 -9.54
CA TYR A 138 -10.78 -33.68 -8.31
C TYR A 138 -12.29 -33.79 -8.61
N HIS A 139 -13.07 -34.19 -7.61
CA HIS A 139 -14.50 -33.88 -7.54
C HIS A 139 -14.78 -32.90 -6.40
N PHE A 140 -15.82 -32.09 -6.54
CA PHE A 140 -16.15 -31.01 -5.62
C PHE A 140 -17.47 -31.30 -4.93
N VAL A 141 -17.46 -31.54 -3.61
CA VAL A 141 -18.65 -31.91 -2.82
C VAL A 141 -19.18 -30.70 -2.06
N ASN A 142 -20.42 -30.29 -2.32
CA ASN A 142 -21.04 -29.12 -1.72
C ASN A 142 -21.31 -29.29 -0.21
N ARG A 143 -20.97 -28.29 0.60
CA ARG A 143 -21.07 -28.33 2.07
C ARG A 143 -22.51 -28.38 2.58
N ASN A 144 -23.47 -27.86 1.82
CA ASN A 144 -24.89 -27.83 2.21
C ASN A 144 -25.60 -29.16 1.94
N SER A 145 -25.30 -29.80 0.82
CA SER A 145 -26.08 -30.95 0.31
C SER A 145 -25.35 -32.29 0.36
N GLY A 146 -24.01 -32.29 0.49
CA GLY A 146 -23.18 -33.49 0.33
C GLY A 146 -23.14 -34.01 -1.11
N LYS A 147 -23.55 -33.19 -2.10
CA LYS A 147 -23.64 -33.56 -3.52
C LYS A 147 -22.50 -32.98 -4.34
N CYS A 148 -22.19 -33.64 -5.44
CA CYS A 148 -21.07 -33.29 -6.31
C CYS A 148 -21.47 -32.22 -7.32
N LEU A 149 -20.55 -31.33 -7.68
CA LEU A 149 -20.64 -30.53 -8.91
C LEU A 149 -20.69 -31.51 -10.10
N ASP A 150 -21.68 -31.37 -10.97
CA ASP A 150 -22.05 -32.38 -11.97
C ASP A 150 -22.37 -31.71 -13.31
N ASP A 151 -21.74 -32.20 -14.38
CA ASP A 151 -22.11 -31.84 -15.74
C ASP A 151 -23.42 -32.55 -16.14
N SER A 152 -24.49 -31.77 -16.25
CA SER A 152 -25.86 -32.27 -16.36
C SER A 152 -26.03 -33.26 -17.52
N GLY A 153 -26.27 -34.52 -17.17
CA GLY A 153 -26.48 -35.62 -18.11
C GLY A 153 -25.21 -36.16 -18.78
N ALA A 154 -24.02 -35.85 -18.27
CA ALA A 154 -22.71 -36.18 -18.88
C ALA A 154 -22.61 -35.68 -20.33
N SER A 155 -22.96 -34.41 -20.53
CA SER A 155 -23.07 -33.76 -21.83
C SER A 155 -21.71 -33.55 -22.50
N THR A 156 -21.69 -33.62 -23.83
CA THR A 156 -20.52 -33.23 -24.65
C THR A 156 -20.83 -32.03 -25.56
N ALA A 157 -21.76 -31.17 -25.12
CA ALA A 157 -22.18 -29.94 -25.81
C ALA A 157 -21.84 -28.66 -25.01
N ASP A 158 -21.59 -27.58 -25.74
CA ASP A 158 -21.37 -26.25 -25.17
C ASP A 158 -22.67 -25.62 -24.61
N ASN A 159 -22.51 -24.76 -23.61
CA ASN A 159 -23.57 -23.98 -22.96
C ASN A 159 -24.52 -24.79 -22.05
N VAL A 160 -24.23 -26.06 -21.78
CA VAL A 160 -24.96 -26.82 -20.74
C VAL A 160 -24.56 -26.29 -19.37
N GLN A 161 -25.56 -25.94 -18.56
CA GLN A 161 -25.39 -25.43 -17.20
C GLN A 161 -24.98 -26.57 -16.24
N PHE A 162 -23.98 -26.31 -15.40
CA PHE A 162 -23.62 -27.22 -14.32
C PHE A 162 -24.74 -27.28 -13.27
N VAL A 163 -24.87 -28.43 -12.63
CA VAL A 163 -25.81 -28.68 -11.53
C VAL A 163 -25.06 -29.26 -10.33
N GLN A 164 -25.75 -29.43 -9.20
CA GLN A 164 -25.35 -30.46 -8.24
C GLN A 164 -26.08 -31.77 -8.52
N TYR A 165 -25.40 -32.90 -8.32
CA TYR A 165 -26.01 -34.22 -8.36
C TYR A 165 -25.38 -35.14 -7.32
N THR A 166 -26.15 -36.13 -6.85
CA THR A 166 -25.69 -37.16 -5.92
C THR A 166 -24.37 -37.78 -6.40
N CYS A 167 -23.35 -37.78 -5.55
CA CYS A 167 -22.00 -38.22 -5.92
C CYS A 167 -22.02 -39.68 -6.39
N ASN A 168 -21.65 -39.89 -7.66
CA ASN A 168 -21.80 -41.15 -8.39
C ASN A 168 -20.46 -41.68 -8.97
N GLY A 169 -19.38 -40.89 -8.86
CA GLY A 169 -18.03 -41.28 -9.33
C GLY A 169 -17.88 -41.32 -10.85
N SER A 170 -18.85 -40.81 -11.61
CA SER A 170 -18.76 -40.71 -13.07
C SER A 170 -17.82 -39.57 -13.49
N ALA A 171 -17.35 -39.63 -14.75
CA ALA A 171 -16.50 -38.58 -15.32
C ALA A 171 -17.22 -37.21 -15.44
N ALA A 172 -18.55 -37.15 -15.34
CA ALA A 172 -19.32 -35.90 -15.31
C ALA A 172 -19.09 -35.08 -14.02
N GLN A 173 -18.65 -35.74 -12.94
CA GLN A 173 -18.37 -35.11 -11.63
C GLN A 173 -16.88 -34.90 -11.37
N ARG A 174 -16.02 -35.36 -12.27
CA ARG A 174 -14.57 -35.32 -12.15
C ARG A 174 -13.99 -34.22 -13.02
N PHE A 175 -13.11 -33.41 -12.45
CA PHE A 175 -12.55 -32.21 -13.07
C PHE A 175 -11.03 -32.21 -12.98
N GLN A 176 -10.36 -32.14 -14.12
CA GLN A 176 -8.94 -31.83 -14.18
C GLN A 176 -8.73 -30.36 -13.82
N VAL A 177 -7.98 -30.10 -12.74
CA VAL A 177 -7.64 -28.73 -12.33
C VAL A 177 -6.26 -28.41 -12.88
N VAL A 178 -6.22 -27.62 -13.95
CA VAL A 178 -4.98 -27.26 -14.68
C VAL A 178 -4.57 -25.84 -14.28
N PRO A 179 -3.40 -25.62 -13.65
CA PRO A 179 -2.91 -24.27 -13.37
C PRO A 179 -2.81 -23.45 -14.65
N VAL A 180 -3.26 -22.19 -14.63
CA VAL A 180 -3.06 -21.28 -15.76
C VAL A 180 -1.58 -20.96 -15.85
N THR A 181 -0.95 -21.31 -16.98
CA THR A 181 0.48 -21.05 -17.21
C THR A 181 0.75 -19.55 -17.14
N GLN A 182 1.46 -19.13 -16.09
CA GLN A 182 1.88 -17.74 -15.94
C GLN A 182 2.95 -17.42 -16.99
N SER A 183 2.83 -16.25 -17.60
CA SER A 183 3.77 -15.72 -18.60
C SER A 183 3.95 -14.22 -18.39
N ALA A 184 4.95 -13.63 -19.05
CA ALA A 184 5.08 -12.17 -19.11
C ALA A 184 3.81 -11.48 -19.65
N THR A 185 3.00 -12.13 -20.50
CA THR A 185 1.75 -11.56 -21.06
C THR A 185 0.49 -11.85 -20.21
N ASN A 186 0.54 -12.88 -19.37
CA ASN A 186 -0.53 -13.26 -18.44
C ASN A 186 0.06 -13.66 -17.07
N PRO A 187 0.59 -12.71 -16.29
CA PRO A 187 1.00 -12.97 -14.93
C PRO A 187 -0.23 -13.13 -14.03
N ASP A 188 -0.10 -13.97 -13.01
CA ASP A 188 -0.98 -13.89 -11.84
C ASP A 188 -0.38 -12.84 -10.90
N LEU A 189 -1.11 -11.73 -10.70
CA LEU A 189 -0.75 -10.64 -9.78
C LEU A 189 -1.51 -10.74 -8.44
N GLY A 190 -2.19 -11.86 -8.17
CA GLY A 190 -3.00 -12.08 -6.97
C GLY A 190 -4.40 -11.45 -7.03
N PRO A 191 -5.30 -11.85 -6.12
CA PRO A 191 -6.73 -11.54 -6.18
C PRO A 191 -7.08 -10.05 -5.94
N ASN A 192 -6.11 -9.28 -5.42
CA ASN A 192 -6.27 -7.86 -5.06
C ASN A 192 -5.81 -6.90 -6.16
N VAL A 193 -5.28 -7.43 -7.27
CA VAL A 193 -4.97 -6.65 -8.48
C VAL A 193 -6.09 -6.85 -9.50
N VAL A 194 -6.88 -5.82 -9.70
CA VAL A 194 -7.95 -5.79 -10.69
C VAL A 194 -7.40 -5.18 -11.97
N VAL A 195 -7.43 -5.92 -13.08
CA VAL A 195 -6.98 -5.43 -14.39
C VAL A 195 -8.17 -5.32 -15.32
N PHE A 196 -8.44 -4.11 -15.80
CA PHE A 196 -9.41 -3.85 -16.86
C PHE A 196 -8.71 -3.78 -18.22
N ASP A 197 -9.41 -4.22 -19.27
CA ASP A 197 -8.98 -4.04 -20.65
C ASP A 197 -10.14 -3.53 -21.54
N PRO A 198 -9.87 -2.97 -22.73
CA PRO A 198 -10.89 -2.27 -23.52
C PRO A 198 -12.00 -3.15 -24.10
N SER A 199 -11.93 -4.48 -23.95
CA SER A 199 -13.05 -5.39 -24.30
C SER A 199 -14.09 -5.53 -23.19
N MET A 200 -13.77 -5.12 -21.95
CA MET A 200 -14.69 -5.16 -20.82
C MET A 200 -15.74 -4.04 -20.92
N SER A 201 -17.00 -4.37 -20.61
CA SER A 201 -18.08 -3.38 -20.67
C SER A 201 -17.93 -2.31 -19.58
N SER A 202 -18.34 -1.07 -19.88
CA SER A 202 -18.30 0.03 -18.92
C SER A 202 -19.13 -0.25 -17.66
N SER A 203 -20.25 -0.97 -17.77
CA SER A 203 -21.04 -1.37 -16.59
C SER A 203 -20.34 -2.44 -15.74
N THR A 204 -19.57 -3.37 -16.34
CA THR A 204 -18.70 -4.31 -15.61
C THR A 204 -17.61 -3.56 -14.85
N ILE A 205 -16.91 -2.63 -15.54
CA ILE A 205 -15.84 -1.81 -14.96
C ILE A 205 -16.39 -0.97 -13.80
N GLN A 206 -17.48 -0.21 -14.04
CA GLN A 206 -18.10 0.66 -13.04
C GLN A 206 -18.61 -0.13 -11.82
N SER A 207 -19.24 -1.29 -12.03
CA SER A 207 -19.71 -2.12 -10.92
C SER A 207 -18.56 -2.60 -10.03
N ARG A 208 -17.39 -2.92 -10.62
CA ARG A 208 -16.21 -3.33 -9.87
C ARG A 208 -15.52 -2.14 -9.18
N LEU A 209 -15.46 -0.97 -9.81
CA LEU A 209 -15.00 0.28 -9.18
C LEU A 209 -15.86 0.63 -7.96
N ASN A 210 -17.18 0.70 -8.14
CA ASN A 210 -18.13 0.98 -7.05
C ASN A 210 -17.99 -0.02 -5.90
N SER A 211 -17.83 -1.32 -6.20
CA SER A 211 -17.64 -2.36 -5.19
C SER A 211 -16.35 -2.21 -4.39
N ILE A 212 -15.28 -1.68 -4.98
CA ILE A 212 -14.02 -1.40 -4.27
C ILE A 212 -14.16 -0.12 -3.45
N PHE A 213 -14.75 0.94 -4.02
CA PHE A 213 -14.97 2.19 -3.31
C PHE A 213 -15.86 1.99 -2.07
N GLN A 214 -17.02 1.34 -2.20
CA GLN A 214 -17.92 1.03 -1.07
C GLN A 214 -17.25 0.21 0.05
N GLN A 215 -16.23 -0.59 -0.27
CA GLN A 215 -15.46 -1.34 0.71
C GLN A 215 -14.33 -0.50 1.35
N GLN A 216 -13.83 0.51 0.66
CA GLN A 216 -12.61 1.24 1.00
C GLN A 216 -12.81 2.70 1.42
N GLU A 217 -13.98 3.30 1.17
CA GLU A 217 -14.32 4.70 1.47
C GLU A 217 -14.06 5.06 2.93
N THR A 218 -14.60 4.27 3.87
CA THR A 218 -14.47 4.46 5.32
C THR A 218 -13.41 3.57 5.96
N ASN A 219 -12.70 2.75 5.17
CA ASN A 219 -11.85 1.67 5.67
C ASN A 219 -10.44 2.13 6.07
N GLN A 220 -10.36 3.18 6.89
CA GLN A 220 -9.12 3.88 7.24
C GLN A 220 -8.03 2.95 7.80
N PHE A 221 -8.37 1.98 8.65
CA PHE A 221 -7.39 1.12 9.33
C PHE A 221 -7.48 -0.37 8.97
N GLY A 222 -8.27 -0.75 7.94
CA GLY A 222 -8.40 -2.14 7.51
C GLY A 222 -7.12 -2.73 6.89
N SER A 223 -7.14 -4.05 6.68
CA SER A 223 -6.07 -4.82 6.04
C SER A 223 -6.27 -4.99 4.52
N GLN A 224 -7.42 -4.59 3.99
CA GLN A 224 -7.73 -4.64 2.56
C GLN A 224 -6.91 -3.61 1.79
N ARG A 225 -6.47 -4.00 0.59
CA ARG A 225 -5.55 -3.28 -0.29
C ARG A 225 -5.96 -3.55 -1.73
N TYR A 226 -5.96 -2.54 -2.61
CA TYR A 226 -6.35 -2.72 -4.01
C TYR A 226 -5.46 -1.95 -4.98
N ALA A 227 -5.09 -2.61 -6.08
CA ALA A 227 -4.56 -1.95 -7.27
C ALA A 227 -5.54 -2.17 -8.41
N VAL A 228 -6.02 -1.07 -8.99
CA VAL A 228 -6.95 -1.03 -10.12
C VAL A 228 -6.18 -0.54 -11.33
N LEU A 229 -5.95 -1.45 -12.28
CA LEU A 229 -5.02 -1.26 -13.38
C LEU A 229 -5.77 -1.26 -14.72
N PHE A 230 -5.59 -0.24 -15.53
CA PHE A 230 -6.20 -0.13 -16.85
C PHE A 230 -5.16 -0.42 -17.94
N LYS A 231 -5.39 -1.43 -18.80
CA LYS A 231 -4.53 -1.67 -19.98
C LYS A 231 -4.62 -0.51 -20.98
N PRO A 232 -3.62 -0.34 -21.88
CA PRO A 232 -3.68 0.65 -22.95
C PRO A 232 -5.01 0.61 -23.73
N GLY A 233 -5.62 1.78 -23.94
CA GLY A 233 -6.94 1.93 -24.56
C GLY A 233 -7.75 3.12 -24.02
N SER A 234 -9.05 3.10 -24.29
CA SER A 234 -10.01 4.15 -23.89
C SER A 234 -11.21 3.54 -23.19
N TYR A 235 -11.66 4.16 -22.11
CA TYR A 235 -12.67 3.66 -21.19
C TYR A 235 -13.72 4.72 -20.88
N THR A 236 -14.94 4.31 -20.52
CA THR A 236 -15.94 5.16 -19.88
C THR A 236 -16.14 4.66 -18.45
N ALA A 237 -15.64 5.41 -17.46
CA ALA A 237 -15.62 4.99 -16.07
C ALA A 237 -15.44 6.18 -15.11
N ASP A 238 -16.07 6.11 -13.95
CA ASP A 238 -15.90 7.02 -12.82
C ASP A 238 -15.22 6.25 -11.67
N ALA A 239 -14.02 6.67 -11.28
CA ALA A 239 -13.21 5.97 -10.29
C ALA A 239 -12.93 6.86 -9.07
N ASN A 240 -13.89 6.94 -8.14
CA ASN A 240 -13.65 7.49 -6.81
C ASN A 240 -12.70 6.55 -6.02
N VAL A 241 -11.64 7.11 -5.44
CA VAL A 241 -10.52 6.39 -4.85
C VAL A 241 -10.56 6.48 -3.32
N GLY A 242 -11.03 5.40 -2.68
CA GLY A 242 -11.04 5.23 -1.23
C GLY A 242 -9.66 4.86 -0.65
N PHE A 243 -9.62 4.50 0.64
CA PHE A 243 -8.39 4.10 1.32
C PHE A 243 -7.70 2.89 0.66
N TYR A 244 -6.37 2.85 0.76
CA TYR A 244 -5.49 1.82 0.24
C TYR A 244 -5.76 1.37 -1.20
N THR A 245 -6.23 2.30 -2.03
CA THR A 245 -6.56 2.05 -3.42
C THR A 245 -5.61 2.85 -4.31
N GLN A 246 -4.91 2.15 -5.20
CA GLN A 246 -4.14 2.77 -6.28
C GLN A 246 -4.88 2.53 -7.59
N VAL A 247 -5.21 3.61 -8.31
CA VAL A 247 -5.69 3.54 -9.69
C VAL A 247 -4.52 3.87 -10.62
N ALA A 248 -4.22 3.02 -11.60
CA ALA A 248 -3.11 3.27 -12.51
C ALA A 248 -3.35 2.81 -13.96
N GLY A 249 -2.77 3.53 -14.90
CA GLY A 249 -2.65 3.12 -16.30
C GLY A 249 -1.42 2.25 -16.54
N LEU A 250 -1.57 1.20 -17.36
CA LEU A 250 -0.51 0.31 -17.80
C LEU A 250 0.10 0.74 -19.15
N GLY A 251 0.00 2.01 -19.52
CA GLY A 251 0.69 2.58 -20.69
C GLY A 251 2.17 2.86 -20.41
N LEU A 252 2.99 3.02 -21.45
CA LEU A 252 4.32 3.63 -21.27
C LEU A 252 4.23 5.16 -21.04
N THR A 253 3.15 5.76 -21.54
CA THR A 253 2.77 7.18 -21.33
C THR A 253 1.32 7.27 -20.88
N PRO A 254 0.91 8.38 -20.22
CA PRO A 254 -0.44 8.52 -19.68
C PRO A 254 -1.53 8.50 -20.76
N ASP A 255 -1.28 9.15 -21.89
CA ASP A 255 -2.21 9.19 -23.03
C ASP A 255 -2.50 7.83 -23.66
N ALA A 256 -1.68 6.80 -23.41
CA ALA A 256 -1.97 5.44 -23.85
C ALA A 256 -3.15 4.80 -23.07
N VAL A 257 -3.60 5.41 -21.96
CA VAL A 257 -4.78 5.03 -21.19
C VAL A 257 -5.66 6.26 -21.00
N THR A 258 -6.83 6.31 -21.65
CA THR A 258 -7.79 7.42 -21.47
C THR A 258 -9.03 6.95 -20.70
N VAL A 259 -9.33 7.60 -19.58
CA VAL A 259 -10.61 7.49 -18.86
C VAL A 259 -11.48 8.68 -19.24
N ASN A 260 -12.66 8.40 -19.81
CA ASN A 260 -13.69 9.40 -20.11
C ASN A 260 -14.73 9.34 -18.98
N GLY A 261 -14.72 10.34 -18.10
CA GLY A 261 -15.15 10.17 -16.72
C GLY A 261 -14.16 10.85 -15.77
N ALA A 262 -13.94 10.29 -14.59
CA ALA A 262 -13.12 10.90 -13.53
C ALA A 262 -12.23 9.86 -12.83
N VAL A 263 -11.10 10.28 -12.26
CA VAL A 263 -10.25 9.46 -11.39
C VAL A 263 -9.88 10.29 -10.16
N HIS A 264 -10.72 10.18 -9.14
CA HIS A 264 -10.95 11.26 -8.17
C HIS A 264 -10.94 10.81 -6.72
N ALA A 265 -10.94 11.74 -5.79
CA ALA A 265 -11.08 11.46 -4.36
C ALA A 265 -11.95 12.52 -3.69
N GLU A 266 -12.99 12.07 -2.99
CA GLU A 266 -13.99 12.88 -2.29
C GLU A 266 -13.88 12.77 -0.77
N ALA A 267 -14.46 13.72 -0.03
CA ALA A 267 -14.49 13.72 1.44
C ALA A 267 -15.91 13.56 2.03
N ASP A 268 -16.89 13.16 1.23
CA ASP A 268 -18.28 12.85 1.64
C ASP A 268 -18.36 12.03 2.94
N TRP A 269 -17.58 10.95 3.03
CA TRP A 269 -17.54 10.04 4.18
C TRP A 269 -17.23 10.71 5.52
N PHE A 270 -16.56 11.87 5.48
CA PHE A 270 -16.23 12.70 6.64
C PHE A 270 -16.73 14.14 6.47
N GLN A 271 -17.87 14.32 5.78
CA GLN A 271 -18.62 15.58 5.65
C GLN A 271 -17.79 16.72 5.03
N GLY A 272 -17.05 16.43 3.96
CA GLY A 272 -16.18 17.38 3.25
C GLY A 272 -14.81 17.56 3.91
N ASN A 273 -14.56 16.98 5.09
CA ASN A 273 -13.27 17.05 5.75
C ASN A 273 -12.27 16.03 5.19
N ALA A 274 -11.40 16.47 4.29
CA ALA A 274 -10.36 15.65 3.69
C ALA A 274 -9.12 15.45 4.59
N THR A 275 -9.05 15.98 5.84
CA THR A 275 -7.85 15.80 6.71
C THR A 275 -7.51 14.35 7.06
N GLN A 276 -8.39 13.39 6.74
CA GLN A 276 -8.13 11.96 6.89
C GLN A 276 -8.08 11.18 5.56
N ASN A 277 -8.13 11.85 4.40
CA ASN A 277 -8.08 11.19 3.09
C ASN A 277 -6.65 10.75 2.71
N PHE A 278 -6.17 9.71 3.39
CA PHE A 278 -4.82 9.15 3.26
C PHE A 278 -4.72 7.96 2.29
N TRP A 279 -3.48 7.47 2.15
CA TRP A 279 -3.10 6.15 1.64
C TRP A 279 -3.78 5.76 0.32
N ARG A 280 -3.62 6.59 -0.72
CA ARG A 280 -4.22 6.35 -2.04
C ARG A 280 -3.32 6.86 -3.17
N GLY A 281 -3.69 6.62 -4.42
CA GLY A 281 -2.95 7.18 -5.53
C GLY A 281 -3.62 7.05 -6.89
N ALA A 282 -3.32 8.00 -7.77
CA ALA A 282 -3.66 7.99 -9.18
C ALA A 282 -2.36 8.09 -10.00
N GLU A 283 -2.14 7.18 -10.95
CA GLU A 283 -0.85 7.08 -11.66
C GLU A 283 -0.95 6.77 -13.17
N ASN A 284 -0.15 7.45 -14.00
CA ASN A 284 0.19 7.05 -15.37
C ASN A 284 -1.04 6.82 -16.30
N LEU A 285 -2.07 7.65 -16.18
CA LEU A 285 -3.21 7.66 -17.10
C LEU A 285 -3.68 9.09 -17.43
N SER A 286 -4.47 9.20 -18.49
CA SER A 286 -5.14 10.45 -18.90
C SER A 286 -6.63 10.43 -18.57
N VAL A 287 -7.18 11.59 -18.18
CA VAL A 287 -8.59 11.75 -17.81
C VAL A 287 -9.23 12.86 -18.64
N ASN A 288 -10.40 12.54 -19.20
CA ASN A 288 -11.32 13.46 -19.88
C ASN A 288 -12.53 13.71 -18.96
N PRO A 289 -12.50 14.75 -18.08
CA PRO A 289 -13.59 15.02 -17.15
C PRO A 289 -14.87 15.46 -17.87
N VAL A 290 -15.99 14.78 -17.56
CA VAL A 290 -17.30 15.02 -18.19
C VAL A 290 -17.75 16.48 -18.10
N ASN A 291 -17.45 17.13 -16.96
CA ASN A 291 -17.82 18.51 -16.68
C ASN A 291 -16.65 19.50 -16.82
N GLY A 292 -15.54 19.11 -17.47
CA GLY A 292 -14.36 19.96 -17.68
C GLY A 292 -13.46 20.15 -16.46
N GLY A 293 -13.78 19.53 -15.32
CA GLY A 293 -12.93 19.48 -14.13
C GLY A 293 -13.06 18.16 -13.36
N ASP A 294 -12.01 17.82 -12.64
CA ASP A 294 -11.87 16.62 -11.78
C ASP A 294 -11.41 17.04 -10.36
N ARG A 295 -11.39 16.12 -9.39
CA ARG A 295 -11.10 16.43 -7.99
C ARG A 295 -10.14 15.44 -7.32
N TRP A 296 -9.24 15.93 -6.49
CA TRP A 296 -8.35 15.13 -5.66
C TRP A 296 -8.29 15.70 -4.23
N ALA A 297 -9.43 15.62 -3.51
CA ALA A 297 -9.59 16.13 -2.16
C ALA A 297 -8.93 15.21 -1.13
N VAL A 298 -7.63 15.38 -0.93
CA VAL A 298 -6.78 14.43 -0.17
C VAL A 298 -5.93 15.10 0.90
N SER A 299 -5.29 14.28 1.74
CA SER A 299 -4.21 14.71 2.63
C SER A 299 -2.91 13.91 2.38
N GLN A 300 -2.13 13.60 3.41
CA GLN A 300 -0.82 12.95 3.28
C GLN A 300 -0.91 11.54 2.64
N ALA A 301 0.18 11.10 1.98
CA ALA A 301 0.29 9.80 1.31
C ALA A 301 -0.79 9.50 0.23
N ALA A 302 -1.21 10.54 -0.49
CA ALA A 302 -2.21 10.47 -1.57
C ALA A 302 -1.65 10.99 -2.91
N ALA A 303 -0.80 10.20 -3.57
CA ALA A 303 0.02 10.65 -4.68
C ALA A 303 -0.74 10.76 -6.02
N TYR A 304 -0.64 11.91 -6.71
CA TYR A 304 -1.19 12.12 -8.06
C TYR A 304 -0.05 12.27 -9.07
N ARG A 305 0.46 11.13 -9.56
CA ARG A 305 1.71 11.04 -10.32
C ARG A 305 1.51 10.75 -11.79
N ARG A 306 2.27 11.42 -12.66
CA ARG A 306 2.34 11.07 -14.09
C ARG A 306 0.96 11.05 -14.75
N MET A 307 0.07 11.95 -14.33
CA MET A 307 -1.31 12.03 -14.83
C MET A 307 -1.39 13.00 -16.00
N HIS A 308 -2.41 12.86 -16.85
CA HIS A 308 -2.77 13.86 -17.87
C HIS A 308 -4.25 14.21 -17.79
N LEU A 309 -4.58 15.22 -17.00
CA LEU A 309 -5.96 15.70 -16.84
C LEU A 309 -6.27 16.75 -17.89
N ARG A 310 -7.22 16.46 -18.78
CA ARG A 310 -7.66 17.36 -19.86
C ARG A 310 -8.79 18.29 -19.39
N GLY A 311 -8.53 19.00 -18.28
CA GLY A 311 -9.48 19.87 -17.58
C GLY A 311 -8.87 20.54 -16.34
N ASN A 312 -9.72 21.15 -15.52
CA ASN A 312 -9.36 21.76 -14.22
C ASN A 312 -9.23 20.70 -13.10
N LEU A 313 -8.49 20.99 -12.03
CA LEU A 313 -8.36 20.12 -10.85
C LEU A 313 -8.68 20.90 -9.56
N ALA A 314 -9.68 20.47 -8.81
CA ALA A 314 -9.88 20.91 -7.43
C ALA A 314 -9.10 20.00 -6.47
N LEU A 315 -8.37 20.58 -5.50
CA LEU A 315 -7.60 19.82 -4.51
C LEU A 315 -8.31 19.68 -3.16
N ASP A 316 -9.53 20.19 -3.01
CA ASP A 316 -10.33 20.09 -1.78
C ASP A 316 -11.80 19.75 -2.05
N ASP A 317 -12.53 19.57 -0.95
CA ASP A 317 -13.97 19.34 -0.94
C ASP A 317 -14.69 20.28 0.05
N ASN A 318 -14.36 21.57 -0.01
CA ASN A 318 -14.97 22.67 0.76
C ASN A 318 -14.77 22.61 2.30
N GLY A 319 -14.46 21.45 2.89
CA GLY A 319 -13.99 21.31 4.26
C GLY A 319 -12.46 21.45 4.38
N TRP A 320 -11.87 21.03 5.50
CA TRP A 320 -10.41 21.10 5.70
C TRP A 320 -9.65 20.04 4.90
N SER A 321 -8.41 20.33 4.50
CA SER A 321 -7.56 19.42 3.73
C SER A 321 -6.06 19.70 3.96
N SER A 322 -5.22 18.65 3.97
CA SER A 322 -3.79 18.73 4.38
C SER A 322 -2.87 17.85 3.49
N GLY A 323 -2.96 18.05 2.18
CA GLY A 323 -2.15 17.40 1.17
C GLY A 323 -0.73 17.95 1.07
N GLY A 324 0.04 17.63 0.04
CA GLY A 324 -0.26 16.68 -1.03
C GLY A 324 0.80 16.73 -2.14
N LEU A 325 0.66 15.89 -3.16
CA LEU A 325 1.67 15.73 -4.22
C LEU A 325 1.05 15.71 -5.62
N LEU A 326 1.47 16.66 -6.46
CA LEU A 326 1.44 16.57 -7.92
C LEU A 326 2.88 16.35 -8.45
N ALA A 327 3.13 15.27 -9.19
CA ALA A 327 4.48 14.94 -9.67
C ALA A 327 4.49 14.34 -11.08
N ASP A 328 5.36 14.81 -11.97
CA ASP A 328 5.44 14.34 -13.38
C ASP A 328 4.12 14.53 -14.17
N THR A 329 3.21 15.38 -13.70
CA THR A 329 1.80 15.44 -14.13
C THR A 329 1.55 16.63 -15.08
N LYS A 330 0.60 16.47 -16.01
CA LYS A 330 0.07 17.52 -16.88
C LYS A 330 -1.40 17.77 -16.58
N ILE A 331 -1.75 19.03 -16.28
CA ILE A 331 -3.13 19.51 -16.10
C ILE A 331 -3.35 20.59 -17.15
N ASP A 332 -4.31 20.40 -18.07
CA ASP A 332 -4.56 21.36 -19.15
C ASP A 332 -5.25 22.64 -18.67
N GLY A 333 -6.06 22.52 -17.62
CA GLY A 333 -6.78 23.64 -17.01
C GLY A 333 -6.06 24.27 -15.81
N GLN A 334 -6.86 24.88 -14.95
CA GLN A 334 -6.43 25.43 -13.67
C GLN A 334 -6.43 24.35 -12.58
N VAL A 335 -5.39 24.33 -11.76
CA VAL A 335 -5.43 23.69 -10.44
C VAL A 335 -5.88 24.73 -9.42
N ASP A 336 -6.90 24.42 -8.63
CA ASP A 336 -7.31 25.21 -7.46
C ASP A 336 -6.94 24.44 -6.19
N SER A 337 -6.20 25.09 -5.28
CA SER A 337 -5.90 24.50 -3.99
C SER A 337 -7.11 24.40 -3.07
N GLY A 338 -8.13 25.25 -3.27
CA GLY A 338 -9.21 25.44 -2.30
C GLY A 338 -8.68 25.64 -0.88
N SER A 339 -9.21 24.90 0.08
CA SER A 339 -8.83 24.95 1.50
C SER A 339 -7.42 24.43 1.85
N GLN A 340 -6.73 23.75 0.93
CA GLN A 340 -5.50 23.00 1.19
C GLN A 340 -4.48 23.78 2.01
N GLN A 341 -4.12 23.25 3.18
CA GLN A 341 -3.15 23.87 4.09
C GLN A 341 -1.80 24.09 3.40
N GLN A 342 -1.32 23.08 2.66
CA GLN A 342 -0.07 23.10 1.93
C GLN A 342 -0.11 22.15 0.72
N TRP A 343 0.84 22.29 -0.22
CA TRP A 343 0.97 21.37 -1.36
C TRP A 343 2.37 21.37 -1.99
N LEU A 344 2.81 20.25 -2.57
CA LEU A 344 3.98 20.18 -3.46
C LEU A 344 3.57 19.82 -4.90
N THR A 345 3.97 20.65 -5.86
CA THR A 345 3.85 20.38 -7.29
C THR A 345 5.24 20.37 -7.96
N ARG A 346 5.78 19.18 -8.26
CA ARG A 346 7.13 19.02 -8.87
C ARG A 346 7.11 18.48 -10.30
N ASN A 347 8.06 18.91 -11.13
CA ASN A 347 8.24 18.47 -12.54
C ASN A 347 6.93 18.38 -13.35
N SER A 348 6.00 19.30 -13.12
CA SER A 348 4.64 19.22 -13.68
C SER A 348 4.35 20.38 -14.65
N GLN A 349 3.30 20.25 -15.44
CA GLN A 349 2.82 21.27 -16.39
C GLN A 349 1.35 21.58 -16.09
N LEU A 350 1.05 22.82 -15.70
CA LEU A 350 -0.32 23.26 -15.44
C LEU A 350 -0.74 24.31 -16.49
N GLY A 351 -2.04 24.45 -16.76
CA GLY A 351 -2.58 25.60 -17.46
C GLY A 351 -2.51 26.87 -16.60
N SER A 352 -2.89 26.74 -15.32
CA SER A 352 -2.57 27.72 -14.26
C SER A 352 -2.72 27.10 -12.86
N TRP A 353 -2.37 27.87 -11.82
CA TRP A 353 -2.66 27.56 -10.42
C TRP A 353 -3.39 28.74 -9.76
N THR A 354 -4.35 28.44 -8.87
CA THR A 354 -4.99 29.39 -7.97
C THR A 354 -5.08 28.81 -6.54
N GLY A 355 -5.36 29.68 -5.57
CA GLY A 355 -5.46 29.31 -4.16
C GLY A 355 -4.12 29.22 -3.41
N SER A 356 -4.22 29.32 -2.08
CA SER A 356 -3.14 29.12 -1.09
C SER A 356 -3.65 29.28 0.33
N ASN A 357 -3.15 28.47 1.27
CA ASN A 357 -3.41 28.64 2.70
C ASN A 357 -2.12 28.98 3.48
N TRP A 358 -1.20 28.02 3.69
CA TRP A 358 0.04 28.23 4.47
C TRP A 358 1.35 28.00 3.69
N ASN A 359 1.42 27.01 2.78
CA ASN A 359 2.68 26.65 2.10
C ASN A 359 2.47 25.94 0.75
N MET A 360 2.43 26.66 -0.37
CA MET A 360 2.37 26.05 -1.70
C MET A 360 3.75 26.08 -2.37
N VAL A 361 4.29 24.90 -2.69
CA VAL A 361 5.67 24.74 -3.17
C VAL A 361 5.69 24.16 -4.58
N PHE A 362 6.46 24.80 -5.48
CA PHE A 362 6.55 24.45 -6.89
C PHE A 362 8.02 24.23 -7.26
N VAL A 363 8.36 23.08 -7.86
CA VAL A 363 9.77 22.69 -8.11
C VAL A 363 9.95 22.11 -9.51
N GLY A 364 10.62 22.85 -10.39
CA GLY A 364 10.74 22.45 -11.81
C GLY A 364 9.40 22.41 -12.56
N SER A 365 8.35 23.05 -12.03
CA SER A 365 7.00 23.03 -12.61
C SER A 365 6.73 24.25 -13.49
N GLN A 366 5.82 24.10 -14.45
CA GLN A 366 5.45 25.09 -15.47
C GLN A 366 3.96 25.45 -15.31
N GLY A 367 3.56 26.69 -15.63
CA GLY A 367 2.19 27.17 -15.40
C GLY A 367 1.89 27.50 -13.93
N VAL A 368 2.93 27.72 -13.13
CA VAL A 368 2.87 27.98 -11.68
C VAL A 368 3.22 29.44 -11.36
N PRO A 369 2.75 30.00 -10.23
CA PRO A 369 3.14 31.34 -9.77
C PRO A 369 4.64 31.43 -9.47
N GLY A 370 5.16 32.66 -9.41
CA GLY A 370 6.48 32.93 -8.84
C GLY A 370 6.46 32.90 -7.31
N THR A 371 7.64 32.97 -6.67
CA THR A 371 7.73 33.09 -5.21
C THR A 371 7.16 34.41 -4.72
N THR A 372 6.14 34.35 -3.87
CA THR A 372 5.47 35.51 -3.25
C THR A 372 5.34 35.37 -1.72
N PHE A 373 5.87 34.29 -1.14
CA PHE A 373 5.83 34.05 0.30
C PHE A 373 6.34 35.29 1.09
N PRO A 374 5.59 35.79 2.09
CA PRO A 374 4.50 35.10 2.79
C PRO A 374 3.08 35.32 2.25
N ASN A 375 2.85 36.16 1.23
CA ASN A 375 1.48 36.51 0.81
C ASN A 375 1.34 36.79 -0.72
N PRO A 376 0.67 35.90 -1.47
CA PRO A 376 0.25 34.56 -1.07
C PRO A 376 1.48 33.68 -0.75
N PRO A 377 1.36 32.65 0.11
CA PRO A 377 2.48 31.78 0.48
C PRO A 377 2.85 30.77 -0.62
N HIS A 378 3.31 31.29 -1.77
CA HIS A 378 3.84 30.52 -2.90
C HIS A 378 5.37 30.54 -2.88
N THR A 379 5.99 29.38 -3.07
CA THR A 379 7.45 29.17 -3.09
C THR A 379 7.87 28.39 -4.32
N THR A 380 8.57 29.05 -5.25
CA THR A 380 8.85 28.48 -6.57
C THR A 380 10.36 28.36 -6.83
N VAL A 381 10.81 27.12 -7.03
CA VAL A 381 12.18 26.75 -7.38
C VAL A 381 12.19 26.32 -8.85
N ALA A 382 12.94 27.03 -9.68
CA ALA A 382 12.83 26.94 -11.15
C ALA A 382 13.15 25.56 -11.75
N GLN A 383 13.93 24.72 -11.07
CA GLN A 383 14.36 23.40 -11.53
C GLN A 383 14.48 22.43 -10.35
N SER A 384 14.16 21.15 -10.56
CA SER A 384 14.52 20.07 -9.61
C SER A 384 16.00 19.70 -9.85
N PRO A 385 16.95 20.01 -8.93
CA PRO A 385 18.38 19.82 -9.21
C PRO A 385 18.77 18.37 -9.51
N VAL A 386 18.15 17.40 -8.85
CA VAL A 386 18.26 15.98 -9.18
C VAL A 386 16.93 15.30 -8.90
N SER A 387 16.38 14.56 -9.86
CA SER A 387 15.16 13.78 -9.67
C SER A 387 15.25 12.44 -10.39
N ARG A 388 14.44 11.49 -9.97
CA ARG A 388 14.10 10.29 -10.73
C ARG A 388 12.58 10.15 -10.62
N GLU A 389 11.89 9.84 -11.71
CA GLU A 389 10.46 9.57 -11.61
C GLU A 389 10.24 8.13 -11.11
N LYS A 390 9.14 7.87 -10.42
CA LYS A 390 8.89 6.57 -9.77
C LYS A 390 8.82 5.43 -10.81
N PRO A 391 9.39 4.24 -10.55
CA PRO A 391 9.14 3.06 -11.37
C PRO A 391 7.66 2.68 -11.39
N PHE A 392 7.16 2.21 -12.53
CA PHE A 392 5.76 1.81 -12.69
C PHE A 392 5.63 0.54 -13.54
N LEU A 393 4.60 -0.25 -13.24
CA LEU A 393 4.21 -1.41 -14.04
C LEU A 393 3.48 -0.92 -15.30
N TYR A 394 3.81 -1.48 -16.46
CA TYR A 394 3.14 -1.21 -17.72
C TYR A 394 3.05 -2.47 -18.59
N VAL A 395 2.27 -2.40 -19.66
CA VAL A 395 2.12 -3.44 -20.68
C VAL A 395 2.63 -2.88 -22.01
N ASP A 396 3.51 -3.61 -22.68
CA ASP A 396 4.08 -3.20 -23.97
C ASP A 396 3.22 -3.62 -25.19
N GLY A 397 3.74 -3.34 -26.39
CA GLY A 397 3.05 -3.65 -27.65
C GLY A 397 2.88 -5.14 -27.95
N ASP A 398 3.68 -6.01 -27.32
CA ASP A 398 3.53 -7.47 -27.40
C ASP A 398 2.56 -8.02 -26.33
N GLY A 399 1.98 -7.13 -25.52
CA GLY A 399 1.11 -7.47 -24.39
C GLY A 399 1.87 -7.92 -23.15
N ALA A 400 3.20 -7.78 -23.10
CA ALA A 400 4.02 -8.23 -21.98
C ALA A 400 4.09 -7.18 -20.86
N TYR A 401 3.88 -7.62 -19.63
CA TYR A 401 4.05 -6.81 -18.43
C TYR A 401 5.53 -6.57 -18.15
N LYS A 402 5.88 -5.31 -17.97
CA LYS A 402 7.24 -4.82 -17.71
C LYS A 402 7.18 -3.74 -16.64
N VAL A 403 8.26 -3.57 -15.90
CA VAL A 403 8.43 -2.40 -15.02
C VAL A 403 9.34 -1.41 -15.73
N PHE A 404 8.83 -0.23 -16.01
CA PHE A 404 9.64 0.87 -16.50
C PHE A 404 10.36 1.54 -15.32
N VAL A 405 11.67 1.76 -15.48
CA VAL A 405 12.54 2.39 -14.50
C VAL A 405 13.08 3.69 -15.11
N PRO A 406 12.49 4.85 -14.78
CA PRO A 406 12.93 6.14 -15.30
C PRO A 406 14.40 6.44 -14.96
N SER A 407 15.10 7.09 -15.89
CA SER A 407 16.45 7.60 -15.68
C SER A 407 16.47 8.73 -14.64
N VAL A 408 17.63 8.92 -14.02
CA VAL A 408 17.92 10.12 -13.24
C VAL A 408 17.95 11.33 -14.18
N ARG A 409 17.30 12.43 -13.78
CA ARG A 409 17.29 13.73 -14.46
C ARG A 409 18.00 14.74 -13.56
N SER A 410 18.83 15.61 -14.14
CA SER A 410 19.46 16.73 -13.42
C SER A 410 18.86 18.05 -13.90
N ASN A 411 18.66 19.00 -12.98
CA ASN A 411 18.05 20.32 -13.25
C ASN A 411 16.73 20.23 -14.05
N SER A 412 15.89 19.24 -13.73
CA SER A 412 14.69 18.90 -14.48
C SER A 412 13.59 19.96 -14.38
N THR A 413 12.88 20.15 -15.48
CA THR A 413 11.65 20.93 -15.57
C THR A 413 10.61 20.19 -16.40
N GLY A 414 9.33 20.38 -16.06
CA GLY A 414 8.20 19.73 -16.72
C GLY A 414 8.23 18.20 -16.69
N THR A 415 7.23 17.60 -17.32
CA THR A 415 7.05 16.15 -17.31
C THR A 415 8.14 15.43 -18.11
N SER A 416 8.35 14.16 -17.78
CA SER A 416 9.30 13.26 -18.41
C SER A 416 8.82 12.68 -19.75
N TRP A 417 7.55 12.89 -20.11
CA TRP A 417 6.83 12.10 -21.12
C TRP A 417 6.05 12.92 -22.16
N ALA A 418 5.72 14.20 -21.90
CA ALA A 418 4.93 14.99 -22.85
C ALA A 418 5.67 15.29 -24.17
N ASN A 419 7.00 15.21 -24.15
CA ASN A 419 7.87 15.46 -25.31
C ASN A 419 8.39 14.16 -25.97
N GLY A 420 7.73 13.03 -25.73
CA GLY A 420 8.06 11.72 -26.32
C GLY A 420 8.39 10.64 -25.29
N THR A 421 9.02 9.55 -25.74
CA THR A 421 9.37 8.41 -24.88
C THR A 421 10.26 8.86 -23.71
N PRO A 422 9.89 8.58 -22.45
CA PRO A 422 10.73 8.92 -21.31
C PRO A 422 12.06 8.16 -21.35
N ALA A 423 13.14 8.80 -20.91
CA ALA A 423 14.42 8.12 -20.71
C ALA A 423 14.33 7.14 -19.52
N GLY A 424 14.75 5.90 -19.72
CA GLY A 424 14.73 4.84 -18.71
C GLY A 424 14.89 3.45 -19.32
N ASN A 425 14.76 2.41 -18.50
CA ASN A 425 14.90 1.01 -18.90
C ASN A 425 13.63 0.21 -18.57
N SER A 426 13.22 -0.71 -19.45
CA SER A 426 12.09 -1.62 -19.20
C SER A 426 12.58 -3.00 -18.78
N LEU A 427 12.29 -3.40 -17.54
CA LEU A 427 12.63 -4.70 -16.99
C LEU A 427 11.48 -5.70 -17.23
N SER A 428 11.76 -6.92 -17.72
CA SER A 428 10.72 -7.96 -17.81
C SER A 428 10.21 -8.34 -16.42
N LEU A 429 8.90 -8.58 -16.29
CA LEU A 429 8.31 -9.08 -15.04
C LEU A 429 8.93 -10.42 -14.61
N ASP A 430 9.49 -11.22 -15.53
CA ASP A 430 10.23 -12.45 -15.20
C ASP A 430 11.49 -12.19 -14.34
N THR A 431 12.00 -10.95 -14.31
CA THR A 431 13.11 -10.53 -13.42
C THR A 431 12.65 -10.23 -11.99
N PHE A 432 11.34 -10.21 -11.74
CA PHE A 432 10.75 -9.94 -10.44
C PHE A 432 10.31 -11.25 -9.76
N TYR A 433 10.28 -11.22 -8.43
CA TYR A 433 9.45 -12.10 -7.63
C TYR A 433 8.17 -11.34 -7.29
N VAL A 434 7.03 -11.90 -7.67
CA VAL A 434 5.70 -11.33 -7.42
C VAL A 434 5.27 -11.77 -6.03
N VAL A 435 5.54 -10.93 -5.03
CA VAL A 435 5.19 -11.19 -3.63
C VAL A 435 3.67 -11.10 -3.50
N LYS A 436 3.05 -12.13 -2.89
CA LYS A 436 1.59 -12.27 -2.70
C LYS A 436 1.29 -12.68 -1.26
N PRO A 437 0.08 -12.42 -0.72
CA PRO A 437 -0.29 -12.84 0.63
C PRO A 437 0.04 -14.32 0.89
N GLY A 438 0.73 -14.58 1.99
CA GLY A 438 1.27 -15.91 2.34
C GLY A 438 2.77 -16.11 2.05
N ALA A 439 3.40 -15.26 1.23
CA ALA A 439 4.85 -15.26 1.07
C ALA A 439 5.55 -14.80 2.36
N SER A 440 6.58 -15.53 2.81
CA SER A 440 7.32 -15.20 4.02
C SER A 440 8.51 -14.28 3.75
N ALA A 441 9.03 -13.64 4.80
CA ALA A 441 10.28 -12.90 4.74
C ALA A 441 11.48 -13.76 4.28
N ALA A 442 11.43 -15.09 4.47
CA ALA A 442 12.46 -16.00 3.95
C ALA A 442 12.38 -16.14 2.43
N ASP A 443 11.18 -16.28 1.86
CA ASP A 443 10.96 -16.39 0.41
C ASP A 443 11.38 -15.11 -0.31
N ILE A 444 11.03 -13.95 0.27
CA ILE A 444 11.41 -12.63 -0.25
C ILE A 444 12.94 -12.45 -0.22
N ASN A 445 13.61 -12.81 0.88
CA ASN A 445 15.07 -12.75 0.98
C ASN A 445 15.77 -13.75 0.05
N ALA A 446 15.21 -14.94 -0.15
CA ALA A 446 15.73 -15.92 -1.10
C ALA A 446 15.62 -15.38 -2.54
N ALA A 447 14.51 -14.74 -2.91
CA ALA A 447 14.33 -14.10 -4.21
C ALA A 447 15.31 -12.93 -4.45
N LEU A 448 15.48 -12.03 -3.47
CA LEU A 448 16.46 -10.95 -3.52
C LEU A 448 17.89 -11.48 -3.72
N SER A 449 18.25 -12.52 -2.96
CA SER A 449 19.56 -13.20 -3.04
C SER A 449 19.76 -13.92 -4.38
N ALA A 450 18.70 -14.47 -4.97
CA ALA A 450 18.69 -15.07 -6.30
C ALA A 450 18.67 -14.03 -7.46
N GLY A 451 18.91 -12.75 -7.17
CA GLY A 451 19.02 -11.70 -8.18
C GLY A 451 17.69 -11.13 -8.69
N LYS A 452 16.56 -11.46 -8.06
CA LYS A 452 15.25 -10.90 -8.45
C LYS A 452 15.06 -9.46 -7.95
N ASN A 453 14.20 -8.73 -8.66
CA ASN A 453 13.49 -7.56 -8.15
C ASN A 453 12.24 -7.99 -7.37
N LEU A 454 11.55 -7.08 -6.68
CA LEU A 454 10.29 -7.37 -5.98
C LEU A 454 9.13 -6.56 -6.59
N LEU A 455 8.07 -7.25 -6.98
CA LEU A 455 6.76 -6.64 -7.23
C LEU A 455 5.84 -7.08 -6.09
N VAL A 456 5.54 -6.18 -5.16
CA VAL A 456 4.77 -6.48 -3.95
C VAL A 456 3.30 -6.19 -4.23
N THR A 457 2.48 -7.22 -4.38
CA THR A 457 1.07 -7.04 -4.74
C THR A 457 0.26 -6.57 -3.52
N PRO A 458 -0.95 -6.00 -3.71
CA PRO A 458 -1.67 -5.33 -2.64
C PRO A 458 -2.03 -6.30 -1.50
N GLY A 459 -1.48 -6.04 -0.31
CA GLY A 459 -1.68 -6.87 0.88
C GLY A 459 -0.90 -6.35 2.09
N VAL A 460 -1.03 -7.04 3.22
CA VAL A 460 -0.28 -6.79 4.46
C VAL A 460 0.62 -7.99 4.72
N TYR A 461 1.91 -7.73 4.94
CA TYR A 461 3.00 -8.72 4.93
C TYR A 461 3.76 -8.69 6.25
N HIS A 462 3.54 -9.71 7.08
CA HIS A 462 4.24 -9.87 8.35
C HIS A 462 5.66 -10.42 8.14
N LEU A 463 6.64 -9.79 8.78
CA LEU A 463 8.06 -10.04 8.61
C LEU A 463 8.70 -10.45 9.94
N ASN A 464 9.02 -11.74 10.07
CA ASN A 464 9.74 -12.27 11.23
C ASN A 464 11.27 -12.09 11.15
N GLN A 465 11.78 -11.52 10.05
CA GLN A 465 13.18 -11.16 9.83
C GLN A 465 13.27 -10.01 8.82
N THR A 466 14.36 -9.25 8.88
CA THR A 466 14.63 -8.09 8.01
C THR A 466 14.83 -8.50 6.56
N LEU A 467 14.19 -7.77 5.64
CA LEU A 467 14.43 -7.87 4.20
C LEU A 467 15.75 -7.22 3.79
N GLN A 468 16.60 -7.93 3.04
CA GLN A 468 17.99 -7.57 2.75
C GLN A 468 18.19 -7.18 1.27
N VAL A 469 18.05 -5.89 0.95
CA VAL A 469 18.20 -5.36 -0.41
C VAL A 469 19.68 -5.03 -0.69
N ASN A 470 20.45 -6.09 -0.94
CA ASN A 470 21.93 -6.02 -1.01
C ASN A 470 22.51 -5.86 -2.42
N ARG A 471 21.69 -5.89 -3.47
CA ARG A 471 22.14 -5.82 -4.88
C ARG A 471 21.85 -4.44 -5.46
N ALA A 472 22.83 -3.84 -6.13
CA ALA A 472 22.67 -2.62 -6.91
C ALA A 472 21.55 -2.76 -7.96
N ASP A 473 20.92 -1.63 -8.29
CA ASP A 473 19.78 -1.53 -9.23
C ASP A 473 18.56 -2.42 -8.90
N THR A 474 18.43 -2.92 -7.66
CA THR A 474 17.22 -3.63 -7.24
C THR A 474 16.01 -2.70 -7.20
N VAL A 475 14.94 -3.10 -7.87
CA VAL A 475 13.62 -2.46 -7.78
C VAL A 475 12.76 -3.22 -6.76
N VAL A 476 12.18 -2.49 -5.82
CA VAL A 476 11.10 -2.95 -4.92
C VAL A 476 9.90 -2.05 -5.17
N LEU A 477 8.95 -2.53 -5.96
CA LEU A 477 7.75 -1.80 -6.35
C LEU A 477 6.52 -2.42 -5.67
N GLY A 478 5.88 -1.69 -4.77
CA GLY A 478 4.58 -2.00 -4.22
C GLY A 478 3.45 -1.54 -5.13
N LEU A 479 2.35 -2.29 -5.13
CA LEU A 479 1.08 -1.95 -5.74
C LEU A 479 0.00 -1.81 -4.66
N GLY A 480 -0.93 -0.86 -4.82
CA GLY A 480 -2.11 -0.76 -3.96
C GLY A 480 -1.80 -0.60 -2.47
N LEU A 481 -0.78 0.20 -2.14
CA LEU A 481 -0.33 0.46 -0.75
C LEU A 481 0.08 -0.83 0.00
N ALA A 482 0.78 -1.73 -0.69
CA ALA A 482 1.38 -2.92 -0.11
C ALA A 482 2.16 -2.59 1.18
N THR A 483 1.83 -3.29 2.26
CA THR A 483 2.21 -2.93 3.63
C THR A 483 3.13 -3.99 4.25
N PHE A 484 4.31 -3.61 4.73
CA PHE A 484 5.21 -4.48 5.50
C PHE A 484 5.07 -4.21 7.00
N VAL A 485 4.90 -5.26 7.81
CA VAL A 485 4.81 -5.22 9.27
C VAL A 485 5.97 -6.01 9.88
N PRO A 486 6.92 -5.38 10.60
CA PRO A 486 7.96 -6.11 11.30
C PRO A 486 7.42 -6.72 12.60
N ASP A 487 7.48 -8.05 12.71
CA ASP A 487 7.19 -8.75 13.95
C ASP A 487 8.41 -8.77 14.87
N ASN A 488 8.20 -8.98 16.17
CA ASN A 488 9.27 -9.22 17.16
C ASN A 488 10.33 -8.09 17.29
N GLY A 489 10.09 -6.90 16.72
CA GLY A 489 11.00 -5.75 16.78
C GLY A 489 12.16 -5.79 15.79
N VAL A 490 12.05 -6.56 14.70
CA VAL A 490 13.06 -6.53 13.62
C VAL A 490 12.98 -5.24 12.81
N THR A 491 14.08 -4.78 12.22
CA THR A 491 13.98 -3.81 11.12
C THR A 491 13.22 -4.46 9.96
N ALA A 492 12.25 -3.79 9.34
CA ALA A 492 11.47 -4.39 8.24
C ALA A 492 12.33 -4.54 6.97
N MET A 493 13.10 -3.50 6.61
CA MET A 493 13.96 -3.50 5.42
C MET A 493 15.30 -2.81 5.66
N ARG A 494 16.37 -3.45 5.18
CA ARG A 494 17.70 -2.87 5.03
C ARG A 494 18.07 -2.80 3.55
N VAL A 495 18.64 -1.67 3.14
CA VAL A 495 19.31 -1.50 1.85
C VAL A 495 20.81 -1.37 2.13
N ALA A 496 21.66 -2.04 1.34
CA ALA A 496 23.12 -1.90 1.46
C ALA A 496 23.62 -0.55 0.90
N ASP A 497 24.89 -0.21 1.15
CA ASP A 497 25.56 0.97 0.54
C ASP A 497 25.90 0.65 -0.93
N VAL A 498 24.87 0.62 -1.78
CA VAL A 498 24.95 0.20 -3.19
C VAL A 498 24.16 1.12 -4.11
N ASP A 499 24.68 1.27 -5.34
CA ASP A 499 24.06 2.10 -6.37
C ASP A 499 22.61 1.70 -6.66
N GLY A 500 21.78 2.72 -6.80
CA GLY A 500 20.61 2.62 -7.64
C GLY A 500 19.48 1.74 -7.13
N VAL A 501 19.33 1.46 -5.84
CA VAL A 501 18.11 0.78 -5.37
C VAL A 501 16.90 1.71 -5.51
N LYS A 502 15.78 1.18 -6.00
CA LYS A 502 14.50 1.92 -6.14
C LYS A 502 13.48 1.27 -5.23
N VAL A 503 13.08 1.92 -4.13
CA VAL A 503 11.96 1.47 -3.28
C VAL A 503 10.76 2.39 -3.55
N ALA A 504 9.62 1.81 -3.89
CA ALA A 504 8.49 2.54 -4.46
C ALA A 504 7.14 2.01 -3.98
N GLY A 505 6.23 2.87 -3.52
CA GLY A 505 4.81 2.54 -3.30
C GLY A 505 4.54 1.54 -2.15
N VAL A 506 5.28 1.65 -1.04
CA VAL A 506 5.19 0.73 0.11
C VAL A 506 4.96 1.46 1.43
N LEU A 507 4.15 0.86 2.30
CA LEU A 507 3.93 1.30 3.69
C LEU A 507 4.68 0.38 4.66
N PHE A 508 5.46 0.95 5.57
CA PHE A 508 6.02 0.25 6.72
C PHE A 508 5.17 0.55 7.96
N ASP A 509 4.49 -0.45 8.49
CA ASP A 509 3.52 -0.32 9.58
C ASP A 509 4.05 -1.03 10.83
N ALA A 510 4.35 -0.29 11.90
CA ALA A 510 5.13 -0.81 13.02
C ALA A 510 4.40 -1.89 13.82
N GLY A 511 5.08 -3.01 14.07
CA GLY A 511 4.57 -4.07 14.95
C GLY A 511 4.51 -3.66 16.43
N THR A 512 3.88 -4.51 17.24
CA THR A 512 3.65 -4.30 18.68
C THR A 512 4.93 -4.24 19.52
N THR A 513 5.98 -4.93 19.07
CA THR A 513 7.32 -4.92 19.68
C THR A 513 8.16 -3.82 19.04
N ASN A 514 8.80 -2.98 19.87
CA ASN A 514 9.56 -1.82 19.41
C ASN A 514 10.72 -2.20 18.48
N SER A 515 10.62 -1.79 17.22
CA SER A 515 11.70 -1.93 16.24
C SER A 515 12.73 -0.81 16.39
N PRO A 516 14.06 -1.07 16.41
CA PRO A 516 15.06 0.00 16.50
C PRO A 516 14.99 0.97 15.31
N THR A 517 14.80 0.43 14.11
CA THR A 517 14.46 1.13 12.87
C THR A 517 13.32 0.39 12.18
N LEU A 518 12.45 1.05 11.41
CA LEU A 518 11.57 0.34 10.47
C LEU A 518 12.29 0.11 9.13
N MET A 519 12.98 1.14 8.63
CA MET A 519 13.82 1.06 7.43
C MET A 519 15.18 1.73 7.65
N GLU A 520 16.22 1.15 7.05
CA GLU A 520 17.58 1.66 7.05
C GLU A 520 18.18 1.58 5.63
N VAL A 521 18.66 2.72 5.10
CA VAL A 521 19.24 2.84 3.75
C VAL A 521 20.74 3.10 3.86
N GLY A 522 21.54 2.11 3.52
CA GLY A 522 22.95 2.04 3.89
C GLY A 522 23.13 1.66 5.36
N PRO A 523 24.11 0.82 5.73
CA PRO A 523 24.47 0.61 7.14
C PRO A 523 25.10 1.86 7.76
N THR A 524 25.06 1.97 9.10
CA THR A 524 25.85 2.99 9.82
C THR A 524 27.32 2.99 9.40
N GLY A 525 27.85 4.16 9.00
CA GLY A 525 29.20 4.29 8.47
C GLY A 525 29.32 4.16 6.94
N SER A 526 28.18 4.12 6.23
CA SER A 526 28.10 4.37 4.79
C SER A 526 28.82 5.67 4.40
N ALA A 527 29.50 5.67 3.26
CA ALA A 527 30.31 6.79 2.77
C ALA A 527 30.60 6.71 1.26
N ALA A 528 29.90 5.84 0.51
CA ALA A 528 30.03 5.76 -0.93
C ALA A 528 29.15 6.83 -1.60
N SER A 529 29.73 7.68 -2.44
CA SER A 529 28.95 8.64 -3.22
C SER A 529 28.26 7.94 -4.40
N HIS A 530 26.94 7.84 -4.32
CA HIS A 530 26.09 7.24 -5.35
C HIS A 530 25.59 8.25 -6.41
N ALA A 531 26.24 9.42 -6.55
CA ALA A 531 25.70 10.58 -7.28
C ALA A 531 25.27 10.31 -8.76
N ALA A 532 25.87 9.32 -9.43
CA ALA A 532 25.52 8.95 -10.80
C ALA A 532 24.27 8.04 -10.92
N ASN A 533 24.02 7.19 -9.91
CA ASN A 533 22.84 6.32 -9.83
C ASN A 533 22.43 6.21 -8.35
N PRO A 534 21.88 7.27 -7.73
CA PRO A 534 21.54 7.25 -6.32
C PRO A 534 20.46 6.22 -6.03
N THR A 535 20.40 5.72 -4.80
CA THR A 535 19.22 5.01 -4.29
C THR A 535 18.06 6.01 -4.11
N SER A 536 16.81 5.58 -4.33
CA SER A 536 15.64 6.46 -4.18
C SER A 536 14.43 5.79 -3.56
N LEU A 537 13.66 6.60 -2.83
CA LEU A 537 12.46 6.26 -2.09
C LEU A 537 11.30 7.08 -2.67
N HIS A 538 10.27 6.43 -3.23
CA HIS A 538 9.11 7.10 -3.84
C HIS A 538 7.81 6.59 -3.25
N ASP A 539 6.93 7.46 -2.76
CA ASP A 539 5.66 7.02 -2.12
C ASP A 539 5.94 5.96 -1.03
N VAL A 540 6.97 6.21 -0.21
CA VAL A 540 7.40 5.33 0.88
C VAL A 540 6.88 5.92 2.19
N TYR A 541 6.00 5.17 2.84
CA TYR A 541 5.23 5.65 3.98
C TYR A 541 5.57 4.86 5.24
N PHE A 542 5.40 5.47 6.41
CA PHE A 542 5.65 4.84 7.71
C PHE A 542 4.50 5.17 8.66
N ARG A 543 4.00 4.15 9.36
CA ARG A 543 2.97 4.29 10.40
C ARG A 543 3.43 3.67 11.71
N VAL A 544 3.19 4.37 12.82
CA VAL A 544 3.39 3.85 14.17
C VAL A 544 2.11 4.02 14.99
N GLY A 545 1.25 3.00 14.96
CA GLY A 545 -0.05 2.96 15.67
C GLY A 545 -1.28 3.11 14.75
N GLY A 546 -2.44 3.39 15.33
CA GLY A 546 -3.71 3.67 14.61
C GLY A 546 -4.45 2.39 14.19
N ALA A 547 -3.79 1.48 13.47
CA ALA A 547 -4.31 0.14 13.16
C ALA A 547 -4.10 -0.88 14.32
N GLY A 548 -3.53 -0.43 15.43
CA GLY A 548 -3.21 -1.23 16.60
C GLY A 548 -2.10 -0.57 17.42
N VAL A 549 -1.51 -1.31 18.36
CA VAL A 549 -0.27 -0.85 19.03
C VAL A 549 0.91 -1.10 18.08
N GLY A 550 1.54 -0.03 17.60
CA GLY A 550 2.79 -0.09 16.84
C GLY A 550 3.90 0.69 17.55
N LYS A 551 5.15 0.22 17.48
CA LYS A 551 6.30 0.86 18.17
C LYS A 551 7.59 0.82 17.33
N ALA A 552 8.28 1.95 17.24
CA ALA A 552 9.62 2.03 16.63
C ALA A 552 10.44 3.15 17.24
N THR A 553 11.73 2.94 17.54
CA THR A 553 12.59 4.02 18.07
C THR A 553 12.84 5.09 17.00
N THR A 554 13.26 4.68 15.81
CA THR A 554 13.29 5.54 14.61
C THR A 554 12.48 4.90 13.49
N SER A 555 11.76 5.66 12.68
CA SER A 555 11.06 5.09 11.51
C SER A 555 12.02 4.87 10.32
N LEU A 556 12.70 5.92 9.86
CA LEU A 556 13.63 5.85 8.73
C LEU A 556 15.02 6.39 9.09
N VAL A 557 16.07 5.64 8.75
CA VAL A 557 17.47 6.09 8.77
C VAL A 557 18.05 6.04 7.35
N ILE A 558 18.67 7.14 6.91
CA ILE A 558 19.37 7.25 5.62
C ILE A 558 20.85 7.50 5.90
N ASN A 559 21.68 6.47 5.74
CA ASN A 559 23.13 6.53 5.89
C ASN A 559 23.85 6.72 4.54
N SER A 560 23.37 6.13 3.45
CA SER A 560 23.98 6.29 2.13
C SER A 560 23.89 7.73 1.59
N ASP A 561 24.94 8.17 0.92
CA ASP A 561 25.00 9.47 0.26
C ASP A 561 24.05 9.56 -0.94
N ASN A 562 23.75 10.79 -1.36
CA ASN A 562 23.04 11.16 -2.59
C ASN A 562 21.60 10.62 -2.73
N VAL A 563 21.05 9.93 -1.72
CA VAL A 563 19.71 9.33 -1.76
C VAL A 563 18.63 10.36 -2.10
N ILE A 564 17.69 9.98 -2.98
CA ILE A 564 16.53 10.80 -3.34
C ILE A 564 15.30 10.29 -2.59
N GLY A 565 14.79 11.06 -1.62
CA GLY A 565 13.44 10.91 -1.09
C GLY A 565 12.45 11.73 -1.90
N ASP A 566 11.33 11.14 -2.31
CA ASP A 566 10.35 11.78 -3.20
C ASP A 566 8.93 11.34 -2.84
N HIS A 567 8.24 12.17 -2.06
CA HIS A 567 7.02 11.86 -1.31
C HIS A 567 7.24 10.76 -0.28
N MET A 568 7.50 11.19 0.96
CA MET A 568 7.58 10.32 2.13
C MET A 568 6.69 10.88 3.23
N TRP A 569 5.82 10.03 3.77
CA TRP A 569 5.01 10.36 4.95
C TRP A 569 5.42 9.46 6.10
N ILE A 570 5.89 10.07 7.18
CA ILE A 570 6.48 9.40 8.32
C ILE A 570 5.65 9.79 9.54
N TRP A 571 4.69 8.95 9.93
CA TRP A 571 3.60 9.31 10.85
C TRP A 571 3.59 8.43 12.09
N ARG A 572 3.81 9.01 13.27
CA ARG A 572 3.36 8.40 14.53
C ARG A 572 1.87 8.71 14.66
N ALA A 573 1.03 7.70 14.83
CA ALA A 573 -0.41 7.90 14.79
C ALA A 573 -0.93 8.83 15.91
N ASP A 574 -1.72 9.83 15.56
CA ASP A 574 -2.43 10.74 16.48
C ASP A 574 -3.87 10.27 16.78
N HIS A 575 -4.45 9.44 15.90
CA HIS A 575 -5.80 8.91 16.03
C HIS A 575 -5.91 7.43 15.60
N GLY A 576 -7.05 6.82 15.92
CA GLY A 576 -7.29 5.39 15.74
C GLY A 576 -7.01 4.57 17.01
N SER A 577 -6.83 3.26 16.83
CA SER A 577 -6.57 2.31 17.92
C SER A 577 -5.09 2.25 18.31
N GLY A 578 -4.81 1.93 19.58
CA GLY A 578 -3.43 1.75 20.07
C GLY A 578 -2.56 3.00 20.14
N VAL A 579 -3.18 4.20 20.10
CA VAL A 579 -2.51 5.50 20.19
C VAL A 579 -2.33 5.97 21.64
N GLY A 580 -1.31 6.81 21.87
CA GLY A 580 -1.08 7.56 23.11
C GLY A 580 0.39 7.55 23.53
N TRP A 581 0.77 8.47 24.41
CA TRP A 581 2.16 8.80 24.77
C TRP A 581 3.00 7.61 25.28
N THR A 582 2.37 6.59 25.84
CA THR A 582 3.00 5.33 26.28
C THR A 582 2.56 4.11 25.47
N THR A 583 1.62 4.31 24.53
CA THR A 583 0.99 3.26 23.72
C THR A 583 1.73 3.04 22.41
N ASN A 584 1.74 4.02 21.50
CA ASN A 584 2.46 3.97 20.22
C ASN A 584 3.77 4.75 20.30
N THR A 585 4.67 4.31 21.19
CA THR A 585 5.92 5.03 21.47
C THR A 585 6.83 5.07 20.25
N ALA A 586 7.27 6.28 19.87
CA ALA A 586 8.29 6.48 18.84
C ALA A 586 9.10 7.76 19.07
N ASP A 587 10.42 7.65 19.09
CA ASP A 587 11.31 8.77 19.41
C ASP A 587 11.46 9.74 18.24
N THR A 588 11.87 9.24 17.06
CA THR A 588 12.26 10.07 15.90
C THR A 588 11.67 9.55 14.60
N GLY A 589 11.21 10.44 13.72
CA GLY A 589 10.68 10.05 12.41
C GLY A 589 11.80 9.69 11.44
N LEU A 590 12.66 10.67 11.12
CA LEU A 590 13.72 10.57 10.13
C LEU A 590 15.09 10.96 10.71
N VAL A 591 16.12 10.17 10.42
CA VAL A 591 17.53 10.55 10.60
C VAL A 591 18.26 10.45 9.26
N VAL A 592 18.84 11.56 8.79
CA VAL A 592 19.68 11.62 7.59
C VAL A 592 21.13 11.82 7.98
N ASN A 593 21.93 10.77 7.85
CA ASN A 593 23.38 10.79 8.08
C ASN A 593 24.18 11.01 6.78
N GLY A 594 23.69 10.49 5.65
CA GLY A 594 24.37 10.59 4.36
C GLY A 594 24.45 12.02 3.81
N ASP A 595 25.56 12.31 3.13
CA ASP A 595 25.82 13.59 2.48
C ASP A 595 25.03 13.71 1.15
N ASN A 596 24.70 14.94 0.77
CA ASN A 596 24.04 15.30 -0.50
C ASN A 596 22.66 14.64 -0.76
N VAL A 597 22.04 14.05 0.25
CA VAL A 597 20.67 13.53 0.22
C VAL A 597 19.68 14.65 -0.18
N THR A 598 18.72 14.33 -1.04
CA THR A 598 17.70 15.29 -1.51
C THR A 598 16.31 14.75 -1.25
N ALA A 599 15.49 15.50 -0.52
CA ALA A 599 14.09 15.21 -0.22
C ALA A 599 13.15 16.14 -0.99
N TYR A 600 12.11 15.57 -1.58
CA TYR A 600 10.95 16.26 -2.14
C TYR A 600 9.70 15.77 -1.41
N GLY A 601 8.87 16.67 -0.89
CA GLY A 601 7.57 16.29 -0.30
C GLY A 601 7.76 15.44 0.96
N LEU A 602 8.45 16.01 1.94
CA LEU A 602 8.76 15.34 3.20
C LEU A 602 7.72 15.72 4.26
N PHE A 603 6.91 14.76 4.70
CA PHE A 603 5.87 14.92 5.72
C PHE A 603 6.27 14.06 6.93
N VAL A 604 6.50 14.64 8.11
CA VAL A 604 6.97 13.90 9.30
C VAL A 604 6.28 14.40 10.57
N GLU A 605 5.59 13.52 11.31
CA GLU A 605 4.55 13.95 12.25
C GLU A 605 4.47 13.14 13.55
N HIS A 606 4.16 13.87 14.63
CA HIS A 606 3.78 13.44 15.99
C HIS A 606 4.77 12.54 16.77
N TYR A 607 6.05 12.46 16.39
CA TYR A 607 7.08 11.73 17.14
C TYR A 607 7.35 12.37 18.51
N GLN A 608 7.90 11.62 19.45
CA GLN A 608 8.05 12.05 20.84
C GLN A 608 9.28 12.93 21.08
N LYS A 609 10.25 12.95 20.16
CA LYS A 609 11.45 13.81 20.19
C LYS A 609 11.55 14.61 18.88
N TYR A 610 12.74 14.69 18.29
CA TYR A 610 12.93 15.35 17.01
C TYR A 610 12.17 14.62 15.90
N GLN A 611 11.48 15.35 15.03
CA GLN A 611 10.69 14.73 13.96
C GLN A 611 11.64 14.31 12.82
N THR A 612 12.46 15.26 12.36
CA THR A 612 13.56 15.06 11.41
C THR A 612 14.89 15.53 12.00
N VAL A 613 15.93 14.71 11.90
CA VAL A 613 17.33 15.04 12.24
C VAL A 613 18.20 14.89 10.99
N TRP A 614 19.02 15.90 10.70
CA TRP A 614 19.89 15.96 9.52
C TRP A 614 21.34 16.24 9.94
N ASN A 615 22.19 15.23 9.76
CA ASN A 615 23.60 15.23 10.16
C ASN A 615 24.55 15.37 8.95
N GLY A 616 24.11 14.97 7.75
CA GLY A 616 24.90 15.07 6.51
C GLY A 616 24.93 16.48 5.88
N ASN A 617 26.06 16.82 5.26
CA ASN A 617 26.27 18.06 4.50
C ASN A 617 25.66 17.99 3.10
N GLY A 618 25.49 19.15 2.45
CA GLY A 618 24.96 19.28 1.09
C GLY A 618 23.47 18.92 0.93
N GLY A 619 22.81 18.54 2.02
CA GLY A 619 21.43 18.07 2.05
C GLY A 619 20.41 19.12 1.59
N ARG A 620 19.33 18.65 0.96
CA ARG A 620 18.32 19.52 0.33
C ARG A 620 16.91 19.04 0.62
N THR A 621 16.02 19.92 1.07
CA THR A 621 14.59 19.61 1.28
C THR A 621 13.70 20.60 0.54
N TYR A 622 12.90 20.09 -0.40
CA TYR A 622 11.92 20.86 -1.15
C TYR A 622 10.52 20.44 -0.73
N PHE A 623 9.80 21.37 -0.09
CA PHE A 623 8.63 21.10 0.75
C PHE A 623 8.97 20.24 1.98
N TYR A 624 8.69 20.81 3.17
CA TYR A 624 8.57 20.09 4.43
C TYR A 624 7.22 20.42 5.07
N GLN A 625 6.56 19.41 5.63
CA GLN A 625 5.39 19.57 6.48
C GLN A 625 5.58 18.73 7.74
N ASN A 626 5.07 19.25 8.85
CA ASN A 626 5.10 18.61 10.15
C ASN A 626 3.92 19.05 11.01
N GLU A 627 3.40 18.11 11.78
CA GLU A 627 2.61 18.34 13.00
C GLU A 627 3.41 17.82 14.21
N MET A 628 3.50 18.62 15.27
CA MET A 628 4.09 18.21 16.55
C MET A 628 3.20 17.16 17.26
N PRO A 629 3.72 16.37 18.22
CA PRO A 629 2.88 15.43 18.97
C PRO A 629 1.79 16.18 19.73
N TYR A 630 0.53 15.78 19.56
CA TYR A 630 -0.61 16.39 20.28
C TYR A 630 -0.65 15.99 21.76
N ASP A 631 -0.08 14.83 22.08
CA ASP A 631 -0.23 14.10 23.33
C ASP A 631 0.90 14.18 24.39
N PRO A 632 1.87 15.12 24.38
CA PRO A 632 2.74 15.38 25.53
C PRO A 632 1.92 15.65 26.80
N PRO A 633 2.05 14.83 27.86
CA PRO A 633 1.18 14.96 29.03
C PRO A 633 1.47 16.22 29.86
N ASN A 634 2.69 16.75 29.76
CA ASN A 634 3.14 18.01 30.35
C ASN A 634 4.50 18.41 29.77
N GLN A 635 4.93 19.66 30.01
CA GLN A 635 6.21 20.17 29.52
C GLN A 635 7.42 19.35 30.00
N ALA A 636 7.44 18.87 31.25
CA ALA A 636 8.60 18.15 31.78
C ALA A 636 8.81 16.78 31.09
N ALA A 637 7.74 16.14 30.65
CA ALA A 637 7.81 14.93 29.80
C ALA A 637 8.27 15.23 28.36
N TRP A 638 8.21 16.49 27.92
CA TRP A 638 8.62 16.94 26.59
C TRP A 638 9.49 18.20 26.69
N THR A 639 10.69 17.98 27.25
CA THR A 639 11.78 18.96 27.38
C THR A 639 13.08 18.28 26.99
N ASN A 640 13.90 18.95 26.19
CA ASN A 640 15.19 18.46 25.73
C ASN A 640 16.32 19.23 26.43
N GLY A 641 16.84 18.70 27.54
CA GLY A 641 17.82 19.39 28.38
C GLY A 641 17.22 20.65 29.01
N SER A 642 17.60 21.83 28.50
CA SER A 642 17.02 23.14 28.87
C SER A 642 16.00 23.69 27.86
N THR A 643 15.81 23.03 26.71
CA THR A 643 14.91 23.46 25.63
C THR A 643 13.50 22.92 25.83
N GLN A 644 12.48 23.77 25.76
CA GLN A 644 11.08 23.32 25.81
C GLN A 644 10.72 22.60 24.51
N GLY A 645 10.27 21.34 24.60
CA GLY A 645 10.01 20.49 23.45
C GLY A 645 11.24 20.05 22.66
N TYR A 646 10.99 19.53 21.46
CA TYR A 646 12.00 19.15 20.47
C TYR A 646 11.64 19.77 19.12
N ALA A 647 12.65 20.12 18.32
CA ALA A 647 12.42 20.71 17.01
C ALA A 647 11.75 19.71 16.03
N ALA A 648 10.92 20.23 15.14
CA ALA A 648 10.44 19.49 13.99
C ALA A 648 11.59 19.16 13.04
N TYR A 649 12.45 20.14 12.74
CA TYR A 649 13.55 19.98 11.80
C TYR A 649 14.87 20.40 12.46
N LYS A 650 15.69 19.41 12.84
CA LYS A 650 17.02 19.61 13.42
C LYS A 650 18.09 19.41 12.36
N VAL A 651 18.84 20.46 12.03
CA VAL A 651 20.15 20.34 11.36
C VAL A 651 21.23 20.33 12.43
N ALA A 652 22.15 19.37 12.37
CA ALA A 652 23.22 19.21 13.35
C ALA A 652 24.26 20.35 13.30
N ASP A 653 24.83 20.67 14.46
CA ASP A 653 25.71 21.83 14.67
C ASP A 653 27.01 21.75 13.85
N SER A 654 27.39 20.54 13.43
CA SER A 654 28.53 20.25 12.55
C SER A 654 28.26 20.43 11.05
N VAL A 655 27.01 20.67 10.63
CA VAL A 655 26.65 20.80 9.21
C VAL A 655 27.04 22.19 8.72
N THR A 656 27.81 22.22 7.63
CA THR A 656 28.31 23.46 7.00
C THR A 656 27.53 23.86 5.75
N SER A 657 26.76 22.93 5.18
CA SER A 657 25.99 23.15 3.95
C SER A 657 24.67 22.38 4.03
N HIS A 658 23.55 23.09 3.93
CA HIS A 658 22.20 22.51 3.89
C HIS A 658 21.22 23.52 3.29
N GLN A 659 20.19 23.07 2.55
CA GLN A 659 19.22 23.97 1.92
C GLN A 659 17.79 23.45 2.06
N ALA A 660 16.83 24.27 2.50
CA ALA A 660 15.42 23.88 2.43
C ALA A 660 14.46 25.02 2.03
N TYR A 661 13.36 24.65 1.38
CA TYR A 661 12.40 25.55 0.73
C TYR A 661 10.97 25.12 1.05
N GLY A 662 10.17 26.02 1.66
CA GLY A 662 8.76 25.78 1.97
C GLY A 662 8.58 24.80 3.14
N LEU A 663 8.85 25.24 4.37
CA LEU A 663 8.78 24.40 5.58
C LEU A 663 7.63 24.82 6.49
N GLY A 664 6.66 23.92 6.68
CA GLY A 664 5.60 24.03 7.69
C GLY A 664 5.90 23.22 8.94
N SER A 665 5.54 23.74 10.11
CA SER A 665 5.48 22.98 11.38
C SER A 665 4.36 23.50 12.27
N TYR A 666 3.44 22.60 12.64
CA TYR A 666 2.17 22.93 13.28
C TYR A 666 2.10 22.32 14.68
N CYS A 667 1.37 22.93 15.61
CA CYS A 667 1.08 22.36 16.92
C CYS A 667 -0.41 22.37 17.24
N TYR A 668 -0.87 21.27 17.84
CA TYR A 668 -2.20 21.11 18.42
C TYR A 668 -2.07 20.33 19.73
N PHE A 669 -1.52 20.96 20.77
CA PHE A 669 -1.25 20.30 22.07
C PHE A 669 -2.55 20.09 22.89
N ASN A 670 -3.52 19.36 22.34
CA ASN A 670 -4.86 19.23 22.89
C ASN A 670 -4.92 18.50 24.25
N VAL A 671 -3.98 17.59 24.52
CA VAL A 671 -3.86 16.90 25.82
C VAL A 671 -3.36 17.85 26.91
N ASN A 672 -2.50 18.82 26.55
CA ASN A 672 -2.02 19.84 27.49
C ASN A 672 -1.65 21.15 26.76
N PRO A 673 -2.60 22.08 26.57
CA PRO A 673 -2.37 23.31 25.81
C PRO A 673 -1.36 24.30 26.43
N ALA A 674 -0.88 24.04 27.64
CA ALA A 674 0.21 24.79 28.27
C ALA A 674 1.62 24.30 27.87
N VAL A 675 1.72 23.25 27.05
CA VAL A 675 2.98 22.81 26.45
C VAL A 675 3.45 23.83 25.42
N VAL A 676 4.76 24.12 25.47
CA VAL A 676 5.45 25.01 24.54
C VAL A 676 6.52 24.21 23.80
N ALA A 677 6.60 24.41 22.48
CA ALA A 677 7.80 24.14 21.70
C ALA A 677 8.61 25.43 21.60
N GLU A 678 9.87 25.38 22.00
CA GLU A 678 10.78 26.53 21.96
C GLU A 678 11.08 26.99 20.52
N ARG A 679 11.09 26.05 19.56
CA ARG A 679 11.32 26.29 18.13
C ARG A 679 10.78 25.16 17.28
N ALA A 680 10.31 25.48 16.08
CA ALA A 680 10.03 24.47 15.06
C ALA A 680 11.31 23.95 14.38
N ILE A 681 12.24 24.84 14.05
CA ILE A 681 13.48 24.50 13.34
C ILE A 681 14.68 24.84 14.23
N GLU A 682 15.68 23.96 14.26
CA GLU A 682 16.92 24.13 14.99
C GLU A 682 18.11 23.84 14.07
N ALA A 683 19.03 24.79 13.90
CA ALA A 683 20.07 24.70 12.88
C ALA A 683 21.32 25.56 13.16
N PRO A 684 22.47 25.27 12.54
CA PRO A 684 23.62 26.18 12.51
C PRO A 684 23.26 27.55 11.92
N ASN A 685 23.71 28.63 12.57
CA ASN A 685 23.70 29.97 11.97
C ASN A 685 24.98 30.14 11.13
N THR A 686 24.98 29.62 9.90
CA THR A 686 26.10 29.73 8.95
C THR A 686 25.60 30.00 7.53
N SER A 687 26.38 30.69 6.71
CA SER A 687 25.98 31.09 5.35
C SER A 687 25.75 29.93 4.37
N GLY A 688 26.18 28.71 4.69
CA GLY A 688 25.94 27.51 3.90
C GLY A 688 24.67 26.73 4.30
N VAL A 689 24.16 26.92 5.52
CA VAL A 689 22.88 26.36 5.99
C VAL A 689 21.79 27.40 5.76
N ARG A 690 20.90 27.17 4.79
CA ARG A 690 19.95 28.18 4.32
C ARG A 690 18.52 27.66 4.22
N PHE A 691 17.57 28.43 4.71
CA PHE A 691 16.14 28.14 4.58
C PHE A 691 15.39 29.28 3.88
N GLN A 692 14.34 28.94 3.15
CA GLN A 692 13.41 29.88 2.53
C GLN A 692 11.96 29.45 2.76
N SER A 693 11.08 30.42 2.96
CA SER A 693 9.64 30.23 3.18
C SER A 693 9.31 29.24 4.31
N MET A 694 9.38 29.71 5.56
CA MET A 694 9.06 28.92 6.74
C MET A 694 7.82 29.46 7.44
N VAL A 695 6.92 28.56 7.85
CA VAL A 695 5.66 28.90 8.55
C VAL A 695 5.47 27.99 9.77
N THR A 696 5.09 28.60 10.90
CA THR A 696 4.63 27.86 12.08
C THR A 696 3.18 28.18 12.40
N VAL A 697 2.41 27.18 12.83
CA VAL A 697 0.97 27.35 13.10
C VAL A 697 0.59 26.73 14.46
N SER A 698 -0.22 27.43 15.24
CA SER A 698 -0.93 26.89 16.40
C SER A 698 -2.38 26.64 15.99
N LEU A 699 -2.76 25.37 15.81
CA LEU A 699 -4.05 24.98 15.26
C LEU A 699 -5.16 25.32 16.26
N GLY A 700 -6.10 26.16 15.83
CA GLY A 700 -7.12 26.73 16.70
C GLY A 700 -6.56 27.51 17.90
N GLY A 701 -5.29 27.94 17.86
CA GLY A 701 -4.61 28.54 19.01
C GLY A 701 -4.20 27.57 20.13
N THR A 702 -4.25 26.26 19.89
CA THR A 702 -4.04 25.22 20.91
C THR A 702 -2.56 24.83 21.03
N GLY A 703 -1.88 25.38 22.03
CA GLY A 703 -0.44 25.21 22.22
C GLY A 703 0.37 26.39 21.68
N THR A 704 1.69 26.38 21.89
CA THR A 704 2.59 27.45 21.44
C THR A 704 3.86 26.90 20.80
N ILE A 705 4.20 27.43 19.62
CA ILE A 705 5.56 27.40 19.07
C ILE A 705 6.16 28.80 19.28
N ARG A 706 7.22 28.92 20.09
CA ARG A 706 7.80 30.23 20.45
C ARG A 706 8.54 30.87 19.28
N HIS A 707 9.30 30.10 18.50
CA HIS A 707 10.11 30.58 17.38
C HIS A 707 10.02 29.70 16.12
N VAL A 708 10.21 30.30 14.94
CA VAL A 708 10.23 29.57 13.66
C VAL A 708 11.55 28.83 13.51
N VAL A 709 12.68 29.55 13.59
CA VAL A 709 14.03 28.97 13.61
C VAL A 709 14.79 29.48 14.83
N ASN A 710 15.38 28.60 15.63
CA ASN A 710 16.22 28.94 16.78
C ASN A 710 15.56 29.94 17.77
N GLY A 711 15.87 31.23 17.65
CA GLY A 711 15.29 32.34 18.43
C GLY A 711 14.66 33.43 17.55
N THR A 712 14.19 33.07 16.36
CA THR A 712 13.84 33.99 15.27
C THR A 712 12.49 33.64 14.65
N GLY A 713 11.68 34.65 14.36
CA GLY A 713 10.26 34.50 14.04
C GLY A 713 9.42 34.09 15.26
N GLY A 714 8.11 33.92 15.06
CA GLY A 714 7.17 33.52 16.11
C GLY A 714 6.74 34.66 17.05
N PRO A 715 5.90 34.35 18.06
CA PRO A 715 5.32 33.04 18.34
C PRO A 715 4.12 32.71 17.44
N SER A 716 3.82 31.42 17.31
CA SER A 716 2.51 30.91 16.87
C SER A 716 1.77 30.39 18.11
N ASN A 717 0.71 31.06 18.52
CA ASN A 717 -0.12 30.73 19.69
C ASN A 717 -1.55 31.26 19.54
N SER A 718 -2.38 31.16 20.56
CA SER A 718 -3.78 31.66 20.59
C SER A 718 -3.99 33.15 20.30
N SER A 719 -2.94 33.97 20.23
CA SER A 719 -3.03 35.40 19.89
C SER A 719 -2.59 35.71 18.45
N THR A 720 -1.79 34.84 17.83
CA THR A 720 -1.20 35.07 16.48
C THR A 720 -1.65 34.03 15.46
N ASN A 721 -1.94 32.80 15.90
CA ASN A 721 -2.16 31.56 15.15
C ASN A 721 -1.01 31.18 14.19
N VAL A 722 -0.61 32.05 13.27
CA VAL A 722 0.40 31.81 12.23
C VAL A 722 1.58 32.76 12.42
N ALA A 723 2.80 32.28 12.20
CA ALA A 723 4.00 33.11 12.10
C ALA A 723 4.87 32.66 10.93
N ASN A 724 5.38 33.62 10.16
CA ASN A 724 6.16 33.39 8.95
C ASN A 724 7.59 33.92 9.10
N LEU A 725 8.56 33.24 8.47
CA LEU A 725 9.93 33.71 8.28
C LEU A 725 10.33 33.45 6.83
N THR A 726 10.72 34.50 6.10
CA THR A 726 10.99 34.42 4.65
C THR A 726 12.32 33.74 4.32
N SER A 727 13.35 33.95 5.15
CA SER A 727 14.69 33.41 4.98
C SER A 727 15.40 33.18 6.32
N TYR A 728 16.37 32.27 6.33
CA TYR A 728 17.32 32.10 7.43
C TYR A 728 18.67 31.55 6.91
N PRO A 729 19.81 31.92 7.51
CA PRO A 729 19.99 33.06 8.41
C PRO A 729 19.77 34.41 7.71
#